data_AF-D7FPE6-F1
#
_entry.id   AF-D7FPE6-F1
#
_cell.length_a   1.000
_cell.length_b   1.000
_cell.length_c   1.000
_cell.angle_alpha   90.00
_cell.angle_beta   90.00
_cell.angle_gamma   90.00
#
_symmetry.space_group_name_H-M   'P 1'
#
loop_
_entity.id
_entity.type
_entity.pdbx_description
1 polymer ?
#
loop_
_entity_poly.entity_id
_entity_poly.type
_entity_poly.pdbx_seq_one_letter_code
_entity_poly.pdbx_strand_id
1 'polypeptide(L)'
;MATATAAVAAQPGDPGSSGSGSLGGQYEKLLATVGSLQGDLQRTVGVCQSLGSQNDKLKSNYEAVRTELIHLREKHNTTRKQLLEAVESRVDADQRTETLVHKWKVQLEGRTRELEALQAKLVPQDLDMLRAKVQEELQVPHQRRVGSLEAEVERHRQMFCKARRDHERCKAEYEQYTIDQGREMEALHQQHKAESHVLKMRVQDLEASFADADRDEEGRLLRRKLEEAEAVKAQLHAEMAAVRSEREAAELERHKLVLAHQSESAATHVRVSTLEADKKALQRRCAEAEDTTDRRRRQADDARDRLQDALEEVSKLKEACAGKDRVALEARAEVRHAAERLALEWGREKAELKAANEGLIKRIALAERRSREASEQAANRFRAAQQVEERVRSETGKETSALRESLSQLEAEVERLRLEGERVGSSAQQDIQKMRGESERAKSEASRVLREKEALRERVAALQSAADRSEEAAEGAGRERDEARAAAAAAAQRAQRERECLAEVEGENEGLRERLRMAEEELAGLVAEADQAREAHVSALKDIRRAAGAERDSHVARVRYELESLRRRAHRSVRKERKRSRAYKAQAIEAHQRGQRTRQVLQSRASALALAAAGGGGGRAPAAPLTGGGLGEPAGGRGRERMIGRTPMDCTSSTFGAVGTVLLDPGGFGEGSGRDWWGRGRCWWRALAMVQAAS
;
A
#
# COMPACT_ATOMS: atom_id res chain seq x y z
N MET A 1 -8.57 6.53 -67.37
CA MET A 1 -9.26 7.82 -67.53
C MET A 1 -8.30 8.79 -68.21
N ALA A 2 -8.69 9.75 -69.05
CA ALA A 2 -9.85 9.89 -69.96
C ALA A 2 -9.57 11.10 -70.89
N THR A 3 -9.98 11.02 -72.16
CA THR A 3 -10.37 12.13 -73.09
C THR A 3 -9.56 13.44 -73.20
N ALA A 4 -9.07 13.75 -74.42
CA ALA A 4 -9.18 15.06 -75.16
C ALA A 4 -8.08 15.15 -76.25
N THR A 5 -8.33 14.99 -77.56
CA THR A 5 -8.96 15.89 -78.57
C THR A 5 -8.20 17.17 -78.96
N ALA A 6 -7.47 17.11 -80.09
CA ALA A 6 -7.16 18.17 -81.09
C ALA A 6 -5.97 17.65 -81.95
N ALA A 7 -6.08 17.19 -83.21
CA ALA A 7 -6.95 17.59 -84.32
C ALA A 7 -6.84 19.08 -84.69
N VAL A 8 -5.73 19.44 -85.34
CA VAL A 8 -5.65 20.61 -86.23
C VAL A 8 -5.29 20.11 -87.62
N ALA A 9 -6.25 20.23 -88.54
CA ALA A 9 -6.01 20.04 -89.96
C ALA A 9 -5.44 21.34 -90.55
N ALA A 10 -4.46 21.23 -91.44
CA ALA A 10 -4.12 22.27 -92.40
C ALA A 10 -4.03 21.61 -93.77
N GLN A 11 -4.98 21.96 -94.65
CA GLN A 11 -5.05 21.46 -96.03
C GLN A 11 -4.14 22.26 -96.98
N PRO A 12 -3.86 21.76 -98.20
CA PRO A 12 -2.83 22.31 -99.06
C PRO A 12 -3.28 23.57 -99.83
N GLY A 13 -2.31 24.36 -100.27
CA GLY A 13 -2.50 25.50 -101.17
C GLY A 13 -1.36 25.56 -102.19
N ASP A 14 -1.69 25.20 -103.43
CA ASP A 14 -0.89 25.25 -104.65
C ASP A 14 -1.90 25.55 -105.80
N PRO A 15 -1.57 26.10 -106.98
CA PRO A 15 -0.30 26.66 -107.45
C PRO A 15 -0.41 28.06 -108.12
N GLY A 16 0.74 28.61 -108.52
CA GLY A 16 0.85 29.34 -109.80
C GLY A 16 0.90 30.88 -109.77
N SER A 17 1.97 31.43 -110.36
CA SER A 17 1.88 32.48 -111.39
C SER A 17 3.28 32.77 -111.98
N SER A 18 3.41 32.64 -113.30
CA SER A 18 4.60 33.02 -114.06
C SER A 18 4.51 34.49 -114.46
N GLY A 19 5.52 35.31 -114.11
CA GLY A 19 5.48 36.76 -114.35
C GLY A 19 6.87 37.35 -114.54
N SER A 20 7.15 37.74 -115.79
CA SER A 20 8.38 38.38 -116.27
C SER A 20 8.86 39.59 -115.43
N GLY A 21 10.18 39.72 -115.29
CA GLY A 21 10.81 41.04 -115.43
C GLY A 21 10.78 42.02 -114.26
N SER A 22 11.13 41.61 -113.04
CA SER A 22 11.65 42.56 -112.04
C SER A 22 12.66 41.90 -111.09
N LEU A 23 13.90 42.40 -111.09
CA LEU A 23 14.95 42.01 -110.14
C LEU A 23 14.57 42.33 -108.68
N GLY A 24 13.65 43.27 -108.46
CA GLY A 24 13.09 43.55 -107.13
C GLY A 24 12.21 42.42 -106.58
N GLY A 25 11.39 41.77 -107.42
CA GLY A 25 10.43 40.75 -106.97
C GLY A 25 11.06 39.40 -106.59
N GLN A 26 12.23 39.07 -107.15
CA GLN A 26 13.00 37.90 -106.69
C GLN A 26 13.64 38.16 -105.33
N TYR A 27 14.16 39.36 -105.11
CA TYR A 27 14.70 39.79 -103.82
C TYR A 27 13.62 39.85 -102.75
N GLU A 28 12.43 40.34 -103.08
CA GLU A 28 11.25 40.36 -102.19
C GLU A 28 10.79 38.94 -101.80
N LYS A 29 10.77 37.98 -102.74
CA LYS A 29 10.54 36.56 -102.43
C LYS A 29 11.63 35.98 -101.53
N LEU A 30 12.90 36.39 -101.71
CA LEU A 30 14.02 35.96 -100.88
C LEU A 30 13.95 36.54 -99.46
N LEU A 31 13.50 37.80 -99.31
CA LEU A 31 13.22 38.40 -98.01
C LEU A 31 12.02 37.72 -97.33
N ALA A 32 10.97 37.38 -98.08
CA ALA A 32 9.82 36.66 -97.55
C ALA A 32 10.19 35.23 -97.09
N THR A 33 11.02 34.50 -97.82
CA THR A 33 11.51 33.18 -97.37
C THR A 33 12.49 33.30 -96.20
N VAL A 34 13.38 34.29 -96.17
CA VAL A 34 14.22 34.58 -95.00
C VAL A 34 13.37 34.91 -93.77
N GLY A 35 12.33 35.72 -93.91
CA GLY A 35 11.38 36.04 -92.84
C GLY A 35 10.61 34.81 -92.35
N SER A 36 10.16 33.93 -93.25
CA SER A 36 9.53 32.65 -92.89
C SER A 36 10.51 31.75 -92.14
N LEU A 37 11.73 31.56 -92.67
CA LEU A 37 12.78 30.75 -92.05
C LEU A 37 13.21 31.30 -90.68
N GLN A 38 13.23 32.63 -90.51
CA GLN A 38 13.47 33.27 -89.22
C GLN A 38 12.33 33.02 -88.23
N GLY A 39 11.07 33.05 -88.70
CA GLY A 39 9.91 32.65 -87.91
C GLY A 39 9.93 31.17 -87.52
N ASP A 40 10.33 30.28 -88.44
CA ASP A 40 10.50 28.85 -88.18
C ASP A 40 11.67 28.56 -87.23
N LEU A 41 12.76 29.33 -87.32
CA LEU A 41 13.86 29.27 -86.37
C LEU A 41 13.42 29.73 -84.97
N GLN A 42 12.65 30.81 -84.86
CA GLN A 42 12.07 31.25 -83.58
C GLN A 42 11.09 30.22 -83.01
N ARG A 43 10.24 29.61 -83.85
CA ARG A 43 9.33 28.52 -83.45
C ARG A 43 10.11 27.31 -82.93
N THR A 44 11.12 26.85 -83.67
CA THR A 44 11.94 25.70 -83.26
C THR A 44 12.78 25.98 -82.02
N VAL A 45 13.34 27.18 -81.86
CA VAL A 45 14.01 27.60 -80.61
C VAL A 45 13.03 27.61 -79.43
N GLY A 46 11.82 28.13 -79.60
CA GLY A 46 10.77 28.09 -78.57
C GLY A 46 10.35 26.68 -78.18
N VAL A 47 10.23 25.77 -79.16
CA VAL A 47 9.99 24.34 -78.91
C VAL A 47 11.17 23.70 -78.18
N CYS A 48 12.41 23.97 -78.56
CA CYS A 48 13.61 23.47 -77.88
C CYS A 48 13.71 23.96 -76.43
N GLN A 49 13.39 25.24 -76.16
CA GLN A 49 13.34 25.79 -74.80
C GLN A 49 12.21 25.14 -73.97
N SER A 50 11.03 24.96 -74.57
CA SER A 50 9.92 24.25 -73.93
C SER A 50 10.29 22.81 -73.58
N LEU A 51 10.84 22.05 -74.52
CA LEU A 51 11.32 20.67 -74.33
C LEU A 51 12.45 20.59 -73.28
N GLY A 52 13.38 21.55 -73.26
CA GLY A 52 14.38 21.67 -72.21
C GLY A 52 13.73 21.81 -70.84
N SER A 53 12.83 22.79 -70.67
CA SER A 53 12.12 23.01 -69.41
C SER A 53 11.24 21.81 -68.97
N GLN A 54 10.71 21.04 -69.93
CA GLN A 54 9.97 19.81 -69.65
C GLN A 54 10.91 18.68 -69.22
N ASN A 55 12.07 18.53 -69.87
CA ASN A 55 13.07 17.54 -69.52
C ASN A 55 13.63 17.79 -68.11
N ASP A 56 13.92 19.04 -67.75
CA ASP A 56 14.39 19.40 -66.42
C ASP A 56 13.32 19.18 -65.33
N LYS A 57 12.03 19.45 -65.62
CA LYS A 57 10.91 19.06 -64.76
C LYS A 57 10.82 17.53 -64.60
N LEU A 58 11.01 16.77 -65.67
CA LEU A 58 10.98 15.30 -65.62
C LEU A 58 12.16 14.73 -64.83
N LYS A 59 13.36 15.30 -64.95
CA LYS A 59 14.53 14.95 -64.11
C LYS A 59 14.25 15.23 -62.63
N SER A 60 13.77 16.43 -62.30
CA SER A 60 13.43 16.81 -60.93
C SER A 60 12.35 15.90 -60.33
N ASN A 61 11.30 15.57 -61.09
CA ASN A 61 10.28 14.60 -60.67
C ASN A 61 10.85 13.18 -60.49
N TYR A 62 11.75 12.73 -61.37
CA TYR A 62 12.41 11.44 -61.25
C TYR A 62 13.30 11.36 -60.00
N GLU A 63 14.06 12.42 -59.70
CA GLU A 63 14.87 12.52 -58.49
C GLU A 63 14.00 12.53 -57.23
N ALA A 64 12.90 13.29 -57.21
CA ALA A 64 11.94 13.29 -56.11
C ALA A 64 11.38 11.87 -55.86
N VAL A 65 10.81 11.21 -56.87
CA VAL A 65 10.28 9.84 -56.76
C VAL A 65 11.37 8.83 -56.36
N ARG A 66 12.62 9.01 -56.81
CA ARG A 66 13.75 8.18 -56.39
C ARG A 66 14.07 8.36 -54.91
N THR A 67 14.06 9.59 -54.39
CA THR A 67 14.28 9.84 -52.95
C THR A 67 13.14 9.29 -52.09
N GLU A 68 11.89 9.47 -52.49
CA GLU A 68 10.72 8.88 -51.82
C GLU A 68 10.81 7.34 -51.77
N LEU A 69 11.21 6.71 -52.88
CA LEU A 69 11.35 5.25 -52.96
C LEU A 69 12.49 4.72 -52.07
N ILE A 70 13.59 5.47 -51.90
CA ILE A 70 14.64 5.14 -50.93
C ILE A 70 14.10 5.27 -49.50
N HIS A 71 13.47 6.40 -49.18
CA HIS A 71 12.90 6.65 -47.85
C HIS A 71 11.83 5.61 -47.44
N LEU A 72 10.96 5.21 -48.38
CA LEU A 72 9.96 4.17 -48.14
C LEU A 72 10.58 2.79 -47.91
N ARG A 73 11.71 2.47 -48.58
CA ARG A 73 12.45 1.22 -48.33
C ARG A 73 13.13 1.24 -46.96
N GLU A 74 13.74 2.35 -46.57
CA GLU A 74 14.32 2.52 -45.24
C GLU A 74 13.25 2.40 -44.15
N LYS A 75 12.10 3.07 -44.32
CA LYS A 75 10.95 2.97 -43.42
C LYS A 75 10.43 1.54 -43.32
N HIS A 76 10.26 0.84 -44.45
CA HIS A 76 9.84 -0.57 -44.45
C HIS A 76 10.84 -1.47 -43.72
N ASN A 77 12.14 -1.30 -43.96
CA ASN A 77 13.19 -2.09 -43.30
C ASN A 77 13.24 -1.83 -41.79
N THR A 78 13.10 -0.58 -41.35
CA THR A 78 13.02 -0.21 -39.94
C THR A 78 11.77 -0.79 -39.27
N THR A 79 10.59 -0.67 -39.89
CA THR A 79 9.35 -1.26 -39.36
C THR A 79 9.44 -2.79 -39.31
N ARG A 80 10.07 -3.43 -40.31
CA ARG A 80 10.32 -4.88 -40.31
C ARG A 80 11.27 -5.31 -39.19
N LYS A 81 12.33 -4.54 -38.92
CA LYS A 81 13.27 -4.80 -37.81
C LYS A 81 12.55 -4.69 -36.46
N GLN A 82 11.80 -3.62 -36.24
CA GLN A 82 10.98 -3.41 -35.03
C GLN A 82 9.96 -4.53 -34.83
N LEU A 83 9.34 -5.04 -35.90
CA LEU A 83 8.41 -6.17 -35.82
C LEU A 83 9.11 -7.46 -35.38
N LEU A 84 10.32 -7.74 -35.88
CA LEU A 84 11.10 -8.91 -35.48
C LEU A 84 11.55 -8.80 -34.01
N GLU A 85 12.10 -7.66 -33.60
CA GLU A 85 12.50 -7.39 -32.21
C GLU A 85 11.30 -7.52 -31.24
N ALA A 86 10.11 -7.06 -31.64
CA ALA A 86 8.88 -7.21 -30.86
C ALA A 86 8.39 -8.66 -30.77
N VAL A 87 8.58 -9.46 -31.83
CA VAL A 87 8.25 -10.90 -31.82
C VAL A 87 9.23 -11.68 -30.94
N GLU A 88 10.53 -11.41 -31.04
CA GLU A 88 11.57 -12.01 -30.19
C GLU A 88 11.33 -11.69 -28.71
N SER A 89 11.15 -10.41 -28.38
CA SER A 89 10.83 -9.96 -27.01
C SER A 89 9.56 -10.61 -26.45
N ARG A 90 8.56 -10.86 -27.29
CA ARG A 90 7.35 -11.60 -26.89
C ARG A 90 7.63 -13.07 -26.63
N VAL A 91 8.37 -13.76 -27.51
CA VAL A 91 8.73 -15.19 -27.32
C VAL A 91 9.52 -15.38 -26.04
N ASP A 92 10.47 -14.47 -25.76
CA ASP A 92 11.22 -14.41 -24.51
C ASP A 92 10.32 -14.24 -23.28
N ALA A 93 9.32 -13.36 -23.35
CA ALA A 93 8.36 -13.17 -22.27
C ALA A 93 7.48 -14.41 -22.06
N ASP A 94 6.97 -15.00 -23.14
CA ASP A 94 6.16 -16.23 -23.11
C ASP A 94 6.97 -17.37 -22.43
N GLN A 95 8.22 -17.62 -22.84
CA GLN A 95 9.13 -18.61 -22.21
C GLN A 95 9.41 -18.34 -20.71
N ARG A 96 9.59 -17.07 -20.32
CA ARG A 96 9.75 -16.68 -18.90
C ARG A 96 8.49 -16.99 -18.10
N THR A 97 7.30 -16.78 -18.67
CA THR A 97 6.05 -17.16 -18.00
C THR A 97 5.85 -18.67 -17.91
N GLU A 98 6.18 -19.43 -18.96
CA GLU A 98 6.09 -20.90 -18.95
C GLU A 98 7.02 -21.52 -17.89
N THR A 99 8.26 -21.04 -17.78
CA THR A 99 9.21 -21.52 -16.76
C THR A 99 8.79 -21.16 -15.34
N LEU A 100 8.15 -20.00 -15.11
CA LEU A 100 7.54 -19.66 -13.81
C LEU A 100 6.34 -20.55 -13.48
N VAL A 101 5.43 -20.78 -14.44
CA VAL A 101 4.27 -21.68 -14.28
C VAL A 101 4.74 -23.11 -13.99
N HIS A 102 5.79 -23.60 -14.65
CA HIS A 102 6.35 -24.92 -14.36
C HIS A 102 6.92 -25.01 -12.93
N LYS A 103 7.67 -24.01 -12.47
CA LYS A 103 8.17 -23.95 -11.08
C LYS A 103 7.03 -23.98 -10.06
N TRP A 104 5.95 -23.22 -10.29
CA TRP A 104 4.78 -23.23 -9.40
C TRP A 104 4.05 -24.58 -9.40
N LYS A 105 3.93 -25.26 -10.55
CA LYS A 105 3.36 -26.63 -10.60
C LYS A 105 4.17 -27.60 -9.75
N VAL A 106 5.50 -27.62 -9.91
CA VAL A 106 6.39 -28.49 -9.11
C VAL A 106 6.30 -28.19 -7.61
N GLN A 107 6.27 -26.90 -7.23
CA GLN A 107 6.09 -26.49 -5.84
C GLN A 107 4.73 -26.91 -5.27
N LEU A 108 3.65 -26.74 -6.04
CA LEU A 108 2.30 -27.09 -5.61
C LEU A 108 2.14 -28.61 -5.46
N GLU A 109 2.66 -29.41 -6.39
CA GLU A 109 2.75 -30.87 -6.24
C GLU A 109 3.55 -31.29 -5.00
N GLY A 110 4.68 -30.62 -4.72
CA GLY A 110 5.47 -30.86 -3.51
C GLY A 110 4.66 -30.62 -2.24
N ARG A 111 4.00 -29.45 -2.15
CA ARG A 111 3.14 -29.10 -1.01
C ARG A 111 1.92 -30.02 -0.87
N THR A 112 1.33 -30.50 -1.97
CA THR A 112 0.25 -31.49 -1.93
C THR A 112 0.73 -32.80 -1.31
N ARG A 113 1.88 -33.33 -1.74
CA ARG A 113 2.47 -34.56 -1.16
C ARG A 113 2.83 -34.39 0.32
N GLU A 114 3.34 -33.22 0.72
CA GLU A 114 3.58 -32.88 2.13
C GLU A 114 2.28 -32.86 2.95
N LEU A 115 1.21 -32.26 2.42
CA LEU A 115 -0.11 -32.21 3.06
C LEU A 115 -0.74 -33.60 3.19
N GLU A 116 -0.67 -34.44 2.16
CA GLU A 116 -1.13 -35.84 2.21
C GLU A 116 -0.38 -36.64 3.28
N ALA A 117 0.95 -36.48 3.36
CA ALA A 117 1.79 -37.12 4.36
C ALA A 117 1.57 -36.61 5.80
N LEU A 118 1.07 -35.39 5.97
CA LEU A 118 0.63 -34.85 7.26
C LEU A 118 -0.78 -35.33 7.61
N GLN A 119 -1.73 -35.31 6.67
CA GLN A 119 -3.09 -35.83 6.86
C GLN A 119 -3.08 -37.30 7.31
N ALA A 120 -2.21 -38.12 6.73
CA ALA A 120 -2.04 -39.53 7.14
C ALA A 120 -1.55 -39.72 8.60
N LYS A 121 -1.07 -38.66 9.27
CA LYS A 121 -0.56 -38.68 10.65
C LYS A 121 -1.50 -38.01 11.67
N LEU A 122 -2.53 -37.30 11.21
CA LEU A 122 -3.40 -36.48 12.05
C LEU A 122 -4.67 -37.23 12.46
N VAL A 123 -5.03 -37.13 13.74
CA VAL A 123 -6.26 -37.70 14.28
C VAL A 123 -7.43 -36.75 13.95
N PRO A 124 -8.68 -37.23 13.71
CA PRO A 124 -9.76 -36.37 13.22
C PRO A 124 -10.04 -35.10 14.03
N GLN A 125 -9.75 -35.09 15.33
CA GLN A 125 -9.92 -33.93 16.21
C GLN A 125 -8.90 -32.80 15.93
N ASP A 126 -7.69 -33.14 15.47
CA ASP A 126 -6.68 -32.16 15.06
C ASP A 126 -7.05 -31.49 13.73
N LEU A 127 -7.77 -32.21 12.85
CA LEU A 127 -8.20 -31.69 11.55
C LEU A 127 -9.19 -30.53 11.68
N ASP A 128 -10.09 -30.56 12.67
CA ASP A 128 -11.04 -29.47 12.90
C ASP A 128 -10.37 -28.23 13.52
N MET A 129 -9.38 -28.44 14.41
CA MET A 129 -8.55 -27.34 14.92
C MET A 129 -7.67 -26.73 13.81
N LEU A 130 -7.14 -27.54 12.90
CA LEU A 130 -6.40 -27.07 11.72
C LEU A 130 -7.31 -26.35 10.72
N ARG A 131 -8.55 -26.82 10.50
CA ARG A 131 -9.55 -26.10 9.68
C ARG A 131 -9.82 -24.70 10.24
N ALA A 132 -10.04 -24.58 11.55
CA ALA A 132 -10.24 -23.29 12.21
C ALA A 132 -9.04 -22.36 12.00
N LYS A 133 -7.82 -22.84 12.25
CA LYS A 133 -6.59 -22.06 12.02
C LYS A 133 -6.40 -21.65 10.56
N VAL A 134 -6.60 -22.55 9.60
CA VAL A 134 -6.51 -22.24 8.16
C VAL A 134 -7.57 -21.21 7.75
N GLN A 135 -8.78 -21.28 8.32
CA GLN A 135 -9.84 -20.31 8.06
C GLN A 135 -9.48 -18.91 8.59
N GLU A 136 -8.97 -18.82 9.82
CA GLU A 136 -8.57 -17.54 10.44
C GLU A 136 -7.29 -16.95 9.85
N GLU A 137 -6.21 -17.75 9.73
CA GLU A 137 -4.87 -17.29 9.35
C GLU A 137 -4.67 -17.14 7.83
N LEU A 138 -5.41 -17.88 7.00
CA LEU A 138 -5.24 -17.86 5.53
C LEU A 138 -6.49 -17.39 4.79
N GLN A 139 -7.67 -17.95 5.09
CA GLN A 139 -8.88 -17.66 4.31
C GLN A 139 -9.38 -16.22 4.52
N VAL A 140 -9.45 -15.73 5.76
CA VAL A 140 -9.86 -14.35 6.07
C VAL A 140 -8.92 -13.30 5.44
N PRO A 141 -7.59 -13.34 5.59
CA PRO A 141 -6.72 -12.36 4.94
C PRO A 141 -6.71 -12.49 3.41
N HIS A 142 -6.89 -13.69 2.85
CA HIS A 142 -7.05 -13.84 1.40
C HIS A 142 -8.35 -13.19 0.90
N GLN A 143 -9.48 -13.40 1.58
CA GLN A 143 -10.75 -12.74 1.28
C GLN A 143 -10.64 -11.21 1.38
N ARG A 144 -9.96 -10.69 2.41
CA ARG A 144 -9.68 -9.24 2.53
C ARG A 144 -8.84 -8.72 1.36
N ARG A 145 -7.81 -9.47 0.92
CA ARG A 145 -6.97 -9.11 -0.22
C ARG A 145 -7.74 -9.14 -1.55
N VAL A 146 -8.60 -10.14 -1.76
CA VAL A 146 -9.49 -10.23 -2.92
C VAL A 146 -10.46 -9.04 -2.92
N GLY A 147 -11.13 -8.74 -1.80
CA GLY A 147 -12.04 -7.59 -1.70
C GLY A 147 -11.34 -6.23 -1.93
N SER A 148 -10.08 -6.08 -1.50
CA SER A 148 -9.26 -4.90 -1.81
C SER A 148 -9.00 -4.76 -3.31
N LEU A 149 -8.58 -5.85 -3.97
CA LEU A 149 -8.33 -5.88 -5.41
C LEU A 149 -9.63 -5.66 -6.22
N GLU A 150 -10.76 -6.19 -5.77
CA GLU A 150 -12.07 -5.94 -6.39
C GLU A 150 -12.48 -4.45 -6.27
N ALA A 151 -12.25 -3.83 -5.10
CA ALA A 151 -12.48 -2.40 -4.90
C ALA A 151 -11.56 -1.53 -5.78
N GLU A 152 -10.29 -1.92 -5.96
CA GLU A 152 -9.36 -1.27 -6.89
C GLU A 152 -9.82 -1.42 -8.35
N VAL A 153 -10.22 -2.61 -8.78
CA VAL A 153 -10.77 -2.85 -10.13
C VAL A 153 -12.01 -1.99 -10.38
N GLU A 154 -12.91 -1.88 -9.40
CA GLU A 154 -14.12 -1.06 -9.53
C GLU A 154 -13.78 0.44 -9.56
N ARG A 155 -12.79 0.89 -8.78
CA ARG A 155 -12.24 2.26 -8.86
C ARG A 155 -11.65 2.55 -10.24
N HIS A 156 -10.90 1.62 -10.82
CA HIS A 156 -10.35 1.74 -12.18
C HIS A 156 -11.45 1.77 -13.25
N ARG A 157 -12.51 0.97 -13.12
CA ARG A 157 -13.70 1.04 -14.00
C ARG A 157 -14.38 2.40 -13.92
N GLN A 158 -14.59 2.94 -12.72
CA GLN A 158 -15.17 4.27 -12.53
C GLN A 158 -14.31 5.37 -13.15
N MET A 159 -12.98 5.33 -12.97
CA MET A 159 -12.04 6.26 -13.60
C MET A 159 -12.05 6.15 -15.13
N PHE A 160 -12.08 4.94 -15.69
CA PHE A 160 -12.19 4.72 -17.13
C PHE A 160 -13.51 5.26 -17.70
N CYS A 161 -14.64 4.97 -17.04
CA CYS A 161 -15.94 5.51 -17.43
C CYS A 161 -16.01 7.05 -17.34
N LYS A 162 -15.33 7.66 -16.36
CA LYS A 162 -15.19 9.12 -16.27
C LYS A 162 -14.35 9.66 -17.44
N ALA A 163 -13.12 9.18 -17.60
CA ALA A 163 -12.21 9.61 -18.65
C ALA A 163 -12.81 9.47 -20.06
N ARG A 164 -13.59 8.41 -20.30
CA ARG A 164 -14.33 8.23 -21.55
C ARG A 164 -15.40 9.31 -21.78
N ARG A 165 -16.21 9.64 -20.77
CA ARG A 165 -17.23 10.71 -20.87
C ARG A 165 -16.58 12.09 -21.07
N ASP A 166 -15.47 12.34 -20.40
CA ASP A 166 -14.72 13.58 -20.54
C ASP A 166 -14.10 13.68 -21.95
N HIS A 167 -13.55 12.58 -22.50
CA HIS A 167 -13.10 12.52 -23.90
C HIS A 167 -14.25 12.73 -24.91
N GLU A 168 -15.39 12.06 -24.74
CA GLU A 168 -16.57 12.23 -25.59
C GLU A 168 -17.08 13.69 -25.55
N ARG A 169 -16.98 14.37 -24.40
CA ARG A 169 -17.29 15.80 -24.25
C ARG A 169 -16.30 16.71 -24.98
N CYS A 170 -15.00 16.59 -24.71
CA CYS A 170 -13.98 17.41 -25.38
C CYS A 170 -14.00 17.23 -26.90
N LYS A 171 -14.34 16.02 -27.39
CA LYS A 171 -14.55 15.75 -28.82
C LYS A 171 -15.73 16.56 -29.37
N ALA A 172 -16.89 16.54 -28.70
CA ALA A 172 -18.07 17.30 -29.13
C ALA A 172 -17.82 18.82 -29.09
N GLU A 173 -17.09 19.32 -28.08
CA GLU A 173 -16.68 20.72 -27.97
C GLU A 173 -15.75 21.13 -29.14
N TYR A 174 -14.79 20.27 -29.50
CA TYR A 174 -13.90 20.50 -30.66
C TYR A 174 -14.64 20.45 -32.01
N GLU A 175 -15.56 19.51 -32.19
CA GLU A 175 -16.41 19.41 -33.38
C GLU A 175 -17.30 20.66 -33.52
N GLN A 176 -17.90 21.13 -32.42
CA GLN A 176 -18.70 22.36 -32.39
C GLN A 176 -17.85 23.61 -32.69
N TYR A 177 -16.67 23.74 -32.07
CA TYR A 177 -15.72 24.83 -32.34
C TYR A 177 -15.33 24.89 -33.83
N THR A 178 -15.06 23.74 -34.44
CA THR A 178 -14.71 23.64 -35.87
C THR A 178 -15.88 24.10 -36.76
N ILE A 179 -17.12 23.75 -36.41
CA ILE A 179 -18.33 24.20 -37.12
C ILE A 179 -18.50 25.73 -36.99
N ASP A 180 -18.31 26.28 -35.80
CA ASP A 180 -18.52 27.71 -35.57
C ASP A 180 -17.42 28.57 -36.20
N GLN A 181 -16.16 28.12 -36.22
CA GLN A 181 -15.11 28.76 -37.03
C GLN A 181 -15.44 28.73 -38.53
N GLY A 182 -15.97 27.61 -39.03
CA GLY A 182 -16.44 27.51 -40.42
C GLY A 182 -17.52 28.55 -40.76
N ARG A 183 -18.51 28.69 -39.87
CA ARG A 183 -19.59 29.69 -40.00
C ARG A 183 -19.08 31.13 -39.93
N GLU A 184 -18.14 31.43 -39.04
CA GLU A 184 -17.53 32.76 -38.92
C GLU A 184 -16.78 33.12 -40.21
N MET A 185 -15.97 32.20 -40.75
CA MET A 185 -15.27 32.38 -42.02
C MET A 185 -16.24 32.54 -43.20
N GLU A 186 -17.33 31.77 -43.25
CA GLU A 186 -18.38 31.93 -44.27
C GLU A 186 -19.08 33.29 -44.16
N ALA A 187 -19.39 33.76 -42.94
CA ALA A 187 -20.04 35.05 -42.71
C ALA A 187 -19.13 36.22 -43.11
N LEU A 188 -17.85 36.20 -42.71
CA LEU A 188 -16.84 37.18 -43.14
C LEU A 188 -16.68 37.19 -44.67
N HIS A 189 -16.65 36.01 -45.30
CA HIS A 189 -16.56 35.89 -46.74
C HIS A 189 -17.80 36.44 -47.48
N GLN A 190 -19.00 36.24 -46.92
CA GLN A 190 -20.24 36.84 -47.43
C GLN A 190 -20.25 38.37 -47.26
N GLN A 191 -19.79 38.89 -46.12
CA GLN A 191 -19.65 40.31 -45.88
C GLN A 191 -18.70 40.96 -46.90
N HIS A 192 -17.48 40.43 -47.07
CA HIS A 192 -16.54 40.97 -48.04
C HIS A 192 -17.03 40.87 -49.50
N LYS A 193 -17.82 39.84 -49.85
CA LYS A 193 -18.51 39.77 -51.14
C LYS A 193 -19.53 40.90 -51.32
N ALA A 194 -20.32 41.20 -50.29
CA ALA A 194 -21.30 42.29 -50.32
C ALA A 194 -20.61 43.66 -50.41
N GLU A 195 -19.59 43.92 -49.58
CA GLU A 195 -18.77 45.14 -49.62
C GLU A 195 -18.12 45.34 -51.00
N SER A 196 -17.51 44.29 -51.55
CA SER A 196 -16.93 44.31 -52.90
C SER A 196 -17.95 44.59 -54.00
N HIS A 197 -19.20 44.17 -53.83
CA HIS A 197 -20.28 44.47 -54.78
C HIS A 197 -20.74 45.92 -54.67
N VAL A 198 -20.95 46.43 -53.45
CA VAL A 198 -21.30 47.84 -53.20
C VAL A 198 -20.23 48.79 -53.76
N LEU A 199 -18.95 48.48 -53.56
CA LEU A 199 -17.85 49.28 -54.11
C LEU A 199 -17.84 49.27 -55.65
N LYS A 200 -18.14 48.13 -56.29
CA LYS A 200 -18.26 48.04 -57.77
C LYS A 200 -19.43 48.89 -58.30
N MET A 201 -20.58 48.86 -57.64
CA MET A 201 -21.72 49.73 -58.00
C MET A 201 -21.34 51.21 -57.83
N ARG A 202 -20.69 51.57 -56.71
CA ARG A 202 -20.24 52.95 -56.46
C ARG A 202 -19.27 53.47 -57.52
N VAL A 203 -18.39 52.62 -58.05
CA VAL A 203 -17.48 52.97 -59.16
C VAL A 203 -18.28 53.21 -60.44
N GLN A 204 -19.22 52.32 -60.79
CA GLN A 204 -20.07 52.47 -61.98
C GLN A 204 -20.99 53.71 -61.91
N ASP A 205 -21.56 54.01 -60.73
CA ASP A 205 -22.36 55.21 -60.49
C ASP A 205 -21.52 56.48 -60.71
N LEU A 206 -20.27 56.49 -60.23
CA LEU A 206 -19.34 57.60 -60.43
C LEU A 206 -18.98 57.74 -61.90
N GLU A 207 -18.59 56.65 -62.58
CA GLU A 207 -18.28 56.62 -64.01
C GLU A 207 -19.44 57.13 -64.88
N ALA A 208 -20.67 56.75 -64.56
CA ALA A 208 -21.87 57.26 -65.23
C ALA A 208 -22.11 58.76 -64.93
N SER A 209 -21.98 59.19 -63.67
CA SER A 209 -22.15 60.61 -63.32
C SER A 209 -21.10 61.53 -63.94
N PHE A 210 -19.89 61.01 -64.22
CA PHE A 210 -18.85 61.75 -64.95
C PHE A 210 -19.15 61.94 -66.45
N ALA A 211 -20.11 61.20 -67.02
CA ALA A 211 -20.46 61.27 -68.44
C ALA A 211 -21.52 62.36 -68.77
N ASP A 212 -22.39 62.72 -67.83
CA ASP A 212 -23.64 63.46 -68.09
C ASP A 212 -23.64 64.96 -67.65
N ALA A 213 -22.47 65.54 -67.37
CA ALA A 213 -22.33 66.82 -66.66
C ALA A 213 -22.57 68.11 -67.48
N ASP A 214 -23.84 68.51 -67.65
CA ASP A 214 -24.26 69.88 -68.02
C ASP A 214 -24.16 70.83 -66.80
N ARG A 215 -23.20 71.77 -66.85
CA ARG A 215 -22.45 72.16 -65.64
C ARG A 215 -23.07 73.15 -64.65
N ASP A 216 -24.10 73.91 -65.02
CA ASP A 216 -24.51 75.09 -64.22
C ASP A 216 -25.67 74.85 -63.23
N GLU A 217 -26.67 74.04 -63.57
CA GLU A 217 -27.67 73.60 -62.58
C GLU A 217 -27.10 72.49 -61.69
N GLU A 218 -26.29 71.60 -62.28
CA GLU A 218 -25.47 70.65 -61.55
C GLU A 218 -24.56 71.38 -60.56
N GLY A 219 -23.89 72.46 -60.97
CA GLY A 219 -23.06 73.29 -60.10
C GLY A 219 -23.81 73.94 -58.92
N ARG A 220 -25.13 74.09 -58.95
CA ARG A 220 -25.95 74.54 -57.79
C ARG A 220 -26.39 73.37 -56.92
N LEU A 221 -26.77 72.25 -57.54
CA LEU A 221 -27.14 71.04 -56.84
C LEU A 221 -25.94 70.43 -56.10
N LEU A 222 -24.76 70.43 -56.74
CA LEU A 222 -23.48 70.01 -56.18
C LEU A 222 -23.04 70.89 -55.00
N ARG A 223 -23.32 72.21 -55.02
CA ARG A 223 -23.03 73.08 -53.87
C ARG A 223 -23.88 72.73 -52.64
N ARG A 224 -25.19 72.49 -52.82
CA ARG A 224 -26.04 72.00 -51.72
C ARG A 224 -25.65 70.60 -51.25
N LYS A 225 -25.38 69.68 -52.19
CA LYS A 225 -24.87 68.34 -51.87
C LYS A 225 -23.51 68.38 -51.18
N LEU A 226 -22.66 69.38 -51.47
CA LEU A 226 -21.38 69.60 -50.80
C LEU A 226 -21.61 70.07 -49.36
N GLU A 227 -22.46 71.07 -49.13
CA GLU A 227 -22.84 71.53 -47.78
C GLU A 227 -23.48 70.40 -46.94
N GLU A 228 -24.38 69.61 -47.53
CA GLU A 228 -24.96 68.42 -46.90
C GLU A 228 -23.90 67.34 -46.62
N ALA A 229 -22.99 67.07 -47.57
CA ALA A 229 -21.89 66.12 -47.38
C ALA A 229 -20.87 66.61 -46.35
N GLU A 230 -20.63 67.92 -46.23
CA GLU A 230 -19.77 68.51 -45.20
C GLU A 230 -20.41 68.42 -43.81
N ALA A 231 -21.72 68.64 -43.70
CA ALA A 231 -22.46 68.44 -42.46
C ALA A 231 -22.46 66.95 -42.02
N VAL A 232 -22.71 66.02 -42.96
CA VAL A 232 -22.62 64.57 -42.72
C VAL A 232 -21.18 64.16 -42.38
N LYS A 233 -20.18 64.70 -43.07
CA LYS A 233 -18.76 64.46 -42.78
C LYS A 233 -18.37 64.95 -41.38
N ALA A 234 -18.88 66.12 -40.95
CA ALA A 234 -18.65 66.63 -39.60
C ALA A 234 -19.32 65.74 -38.53
N GLN A 235 -20.54 65.27 -38.77
CA GLN A 235 -21.22 64.31 -37.90
C GLN A 235 -20.46 62.98 -37.82
N LEU A 236 -20.09 62.39 -38.97
CA LEU A 236 -19.30 61.16 -39.03
C LEU A 236 -17.91 61.31 -38.38
N HIS A 237 -17.27 62.49 -38.46
CA HIS A 237 -16.03 62.75 -37.73
C HIS A 237 -16.25 62.81 -36.20
N ALA A 238 -17.37 63.39 -35.74
CA ALA A 238 -17.72 63.40 -34.32
C ALA A 238 -18.06 61.99 -33.81
N GLU A 239 -18.81 61.18 -34.58
CA GLU A 239 -19.09 59.78 -34.28
C GLU A 239 -17.81 58.94 -34.28
N MET A 240 -16.93 59.11 -35.27
CA MET A 240 -15.61 58.47 -35.32
C MET A 240 -14.74 58.85 -34.11
N ALA A 241 -14.79 60.10 -33.65
CA ALA A 241 -14.08 60.52 -32.44
C ALA A 241 -14.68 59.89 -31.17
N ALA A 242 -16.01 59.83 -31.05
CA ALA A 242 -16.70 59.16 -29.96
C ALA A 242 -16.36 57.67 -29.91
N VAL A 243 -16.51 56.94 -31.03
CA VAL A 243 -16.18 55.51 -31.14
C VAL A 243 -14.71 55.23 -30.87
N ARG A 244 -13.79 56.13 -31.26
CA ARG A 244 -12.36 56.02 -30.86
C ARG A 244 -12.19 56.16 -29.36
N SER A 245 -12.82 57.14 -28.72
CA SER A 245 -12.73 57.32 -27.27
C SER A 245 -13.36 56.17 -26.48
N GLU A 246 -14.48 55.62 -26.95
CA GLU A 246 -15.10 54.42 -26.36
C GLU A 246 -14.23 53.17 -26.56
N ARG A 247 -13.61 53.03 -27.73
CA ARG A 247 -12.64 51.95 -27.98
C ARG A 247 -11.40 52.07 -27.09
N GLU A 248 -10.82 53.26 -26.95
CA GLU A 248 -9.67 53.50 -26.07
C GLU A 248 -10.02 53.21 -24.60
N ALA A 249 -11.21 53.62 -24.15
CA ALA A 249 -11.72 53.28 -22.82
C ALA A 249 -11.89 51.76 -22.62
N ALA A 250 -12.48 51.06 -23.60
CA ALA A 250 -12.65 49.60 -23.57
C ALA A 250 -11.32 48.84 -23.64
N GLU A 251 -10.33 49.33 -24.41
CA GLU A 251 -8.98 48.79 -24.45
C GLU A 251 -8.26 48.97 -23.10
N LEU A 252 -8.42 50.13 -22.44
CA LEU A 252 -7.90 50.38 -21.10
C LEU A 252 -8.57 49.49 -20.03
N GLU A 253 -9.89 49.27 -20.09
CA GLU A 253 -10.57 48.32 -19.20
C GLU A 253 -10.11 46.88 -19.45
N ARG A 254 -9.98 46.47 -20.73
CA ARG A 254 -9.43 45.16 -21.08
C ARG A 254 -8.01 44.96 -20.54
N HIS A 255 -7.14 45.98 -20.66
CA HIS A 255 -5.79 45.93 -20.10
C HIS A 255 -5.79 45.81 -18.57
N LYS A 256 -6.67 46.54 -17.86
CA LYS A 256 -6.82 46.39 -16.40
C LYS A 256 -7.25 44.98 -16.01
N LEU A 257 -8.21 44.39 -16.71
CA LEU A 257 -8.68 43.02 -16.46
C LEU A 257 -7.59 41.97 -16.74
N VAL A 258 -6.82 42.14 -17.83
CA VAL A 258 -5.68 41.26 -18.15
C VAL A 258 -4.61 41.34 -17.06
N LEU A 259 -4.25 42.54 -16.60
CA LEU A 259 -3.27 42.72 -15.51
C LEU A 259 -3.77 42.13 -14.18
N ALA A 260 -5.07 42.28 -13.86
CA ALA A 260 -5.68 41.66 -12.69
C ALA A 260 -5.57 40.13 -12.76
N HIS A 261 -6.00 39.50 -13.85
CA HIS A 261 -5.87 38.05 -14.03
C HIS A 261 -4.42 37.56 -14.07
N GLN A 262 -3.48 38.33 -14.62
CA GLN A 262 -2.04 38.00 -14.54
C GLN A 262 -1.55 38.01 -13.09
N SER A 263 -1.98 38.98 -12.27
CA SER A 263 -1.61 39.05 -10.86
C SER A 263 -2.23 37.91 -10.02
N GLU A 264 -3.50 37.56 -10.30
CA GLU A 264 -4.18 36.42 -9.68
C GLU A 264 -3.52 35.08 -10.08
N SER A 265 -3.20 34.91 -11.37
CA SER A 265 -2.50 33.73 -11.88
C SER A 265 -1.11 33.58 -11.23
N ALA A 266 -0.33 34.66 -11.14
CA ALA A 266 0.95 34.63 -10.43
C ALA A 266 0.79 34.25 -8.95
N ALA A 267 -0.22 34.80 -8.26
CA ALA A 267 -0.51 34.48 -6.87
C ALA A 267 -0.95 33.02 -6.66
N THR A 268 -1.77 32.45 -7.57
CA THR A 268 -2.12 31.03 -7.50
C THR A 268 -0.94 30.13 -7.84
N HIS A 269 -0.08 30.51 -8.77
CA HIS A 269 1.13 29.76 -9.13
C HIS A 269 2.13 29.68 -7.97
N VAL A 270 2.37 30.80 -7.26
CA VAL A 270 3.15 30.81 -6.01
C VAL A 270 2.52 29.90 -4.96
N ARG A 271 1.18 29.94 -4.79
CA ARG A 271 0.46 29.09 -3.84
C ARG A 271 0.54 27.60 -4.17
N VAL A 272 0.52 27.23 -5.46
CA VAL A 272 0.73 25.85 -5.90
C VAL A 272 2.17 25.41 -5.59
N SER A 273 3.16 26.25 -5.91
CA SER A 273 4.58 25.97 -5.64
C SER A 273 4.86 25.74 -4.14
N THR A 274 4.28 26.54 -3.25
CA THR A 274 4.39 26.32 -1.79
C THR A 274 3.72 25.02 -1.35
N LEU A 275 2.50 24.72 -1.83
CA LEU A 275 1.81 23.46 -1.50
C LEU A 275 2.55 22.22 -2.03
N GLU A 276 3.26 22.32 -3.16
CA GLU A 276 4.13 21.25 -3.64
C GLU A 276 5.38 21.06 -2.78
N ALA A 277 5.95 22.13 -2.25
CA ALA A 277 7.06 22.05 -1.30
C ALA A 277 6.61 21.40 0.02
N ASP A 278 5.47 21.81 0.57
CA ASP A 278 4.87 21.25 1.78
C ASP A 278 4.54 19.76 1.59
N LYS A 279 3.94 19.40 0.45
CA LYS A 279 3.70 17.99 0.08
C LYS A 279 4.99 17.17 0.09
N LYS A 280 6.07 17.68 -0.51
CA LYS A 280 7.38 17.01 -0.53
C LYS A 280 8.00 16.91 0.87
N ALA A 281 7.79 17.91 1.73
CA ALA A 281 8.25 17.88 3.12
C ALA A 281 7.49 16.83 3.96
N LEU A 282 6.15 16.80 3.84
CA LEU A 282 5.32 15.79 4.50
C LEU A 282 5.64 14.36 4.01
N GLN A 283 5.89 14.19 2.70
CA GLN A 283 6.33 12.89 2.16
C GLN A 283 7.65 12.39 2.79
N ARG A 284 8.60 13.29 3.12
CA ARG A 284 9.82 12.92 3.84
C ARG A 284 9.53 12.54 5.30
N ARG A 285 8.75 13.35 6.03
CA ARG A 285 8.32 13.03 7.42
C ARG A 285 7.60 11.68 7.49
N CYS A 286 6.75 11.35 6.51
CA CYS A 286 6.11 10.03 6.41
C CYS A 286 7.13 8.90 6.19
N ALA A 287 8.08 9.04 5.25
CA ALA A 287 9.11 8.03 5.02
C ALA A 287 10.04 7.84 6.24
N GLU A 288 10.39 8.93 6.94
CA GLU A 288 11.16 8.88 8.20
C GLU A 288 10.38 8.16 9.32
N ALA A 289 9.07 8.39 9.41
CA ALA A 289 8.20 7.68 10.35
C ALA A 289 8.08 6.18 10.00
N GLU A 290 7.90 5.83 8.72
CA GLU A 290 7.91 4.44 8.24
C GLU A 290 9.24 3.75 8.62
N ASP A 291 10.38 4.37 8.32
CA ASP A 291 11.72 3.89 8.69
C ASP A 291 11.89 3.66 10.20
N THR A 292 11.36 4.56 11.05
CA THR A 292 11.43 4.37 12.51
C THR A 292 10.52 3.23 12.98
N THR A 293 9.32 3.09 12.42
CA THR A 293 8.43 1.95 12.76
C THR A 293 9.04 0.61 12.34
N ASP A 294 9.70 0.54 11.18
CA ASP A 294 10.40 -0.65 10.70
C ASP A 294 11.61 -1.01 11.59
N ARG A 295 12.38 -0.01 12.05
CA ARG A 295 13.47 -0.23 13.02
C ARG A 295 12.94 -0.71 14.37
N ARG A 296 11.84 -0.14 14.87
CA ARG A 296 11.19 -0.59 16.12
C ARG A 296 10.64 -2.02 16.01
N ARG A 297 10.08 -2.37 14.84
CA ARG A 297 9.59 -3.71 14.56
C ARG A 297 10.72 -4.74 14.60
N ARG A 298 11.84 -4.47 13.92
CA ARG A 298 13.05 -5.32 13.98
C ARG A 298 13.57 -5.46 15.42
N GLN A 299 13.64 -4.37 16.18
CA GLN A 299 14.01 -4.44 17.61
C GLN A 299 13.05 -5.30 18.46
N ALA A 300 11.76 -5.29 18.16
CA ALA A 300 10.76 -6.13 18.84
C ALA A 300 10.87 -7.61 18.43
N ASP A 301 11.17 -7.89 17.16
CA ASP A 301 11.43 -9.24 16.66
C ASP A 301 12.75 -9.78 17.27
N ASP A 302 13.85 -9.00 17.27
CA ASP A 302 15.13 -9.35 17.92
C ASP A 302 14.95 -9.64 19.42
N ALA A 303 14.15 -8.83 20.13
CA ALA A 303 13.87 -9.03 21.56
C ALA A 303 12.99 -10.26 21.82
N ARG A 304 12.09 -10.61 20.89
CA ARG A 304 11.27 -11.81 20.94
C ARG A 304 12.10 -13.08 20.72
N ASP A 305 13.05 -13.05 19.80
CA ASP A 305 13.95 -14.17 19.54
C ASP A 305 14.85 -14.41 20.76
N ARG A 306 15.43 -13.36 21.36
CA ARG A 306 16.16 -13.46 22.64
C ARG A 306 15.32 -14.03 23.78
N LEU A 307 14.04 -13.63 23.87
CA LEU A 307 13.10 -14.19 24.86
C LEU A 307 12.86 -15.69 24.62
N GLN A 308 12.75 -16.10 23.35
CA GLN A 308 12.58 -17.51 23.01
C GLN A 308 13.83 -18.32 23.35
N ASP A 309 15.03 -17.83 23.01
CA ASP A 309 16.30 -18.46 23.39
C ASP A 309 16.40 -18.63 24.91
N ALA A 310 16.09 -17.58 25.68
CA ALA A 310 16.07 -17.63 27.15
C ALA A 310 15.04 -18.63 27.70
N LEU A 311 13.86 -18.75 27.08
CA LEU A 311 12.85 -19.75 27.44
C LEU A 311 13.34 -21.19 27.14
N GLU A 312 14.05 -21.39 26.04
CA GLU A 312 14.68 -22.67 25.73
C GLU A 312 15.81 -23.00 26.71
N GLU A 313 16.64 -22.04 27.10
CA GLU A 313 17.66 -22.22 28.15
C GLU A 313 17.02 -22.57 29.50
N VAL A 314 15.94 -21.88 29.89
CA VAL A 314 15.16 -22.22 31.09
C VAL A 314 14.59 -23.64 31.00
N SER A 315 14.16 -24.10 29.82
CA SER A 315 13.72 -25.49 29.62
C SER A 315 14.88 -26.48 29.80
N LYS A 316 16.02 -26.24 29.15
CA LYS A 316 17.25 -27.05 29.25
C LYS A 316 17.75 -27.12 30.71
N LEU A 317 17.69 -26.00 31.45
CA LEU A 317 18.05 -25.94 32.88
C LEU A 317 17.05 -26.69 33.77
N LYS A 318 15.74 -26.62 33.48
CA LYS A 318 14.71 -27.41 34.19
C LYS A 318 14.90 -28.91 33.97
N GLU A 319 15.19 -29.34 32.74
CA GLU A 319 15.51 -30.73 32.41
C GLU A 319 16.80 -31.19 33.12
N ALA A 320 17.85 -30.36 33.13
CA ALA A 320 19.08 -30.65 33.86
C ALA A 320 18.89 -30.74 35.38
N CYS A 321 18.01 -29.90 35.97
CA CYS A 321 17.63 -30.00 37.39
C CYS A 321 16.84 -31.28 37.65
N ALA A 322 15.82 -31.59 36.85
CA ALA A 322 15.05 -32.83 36.97
C ALA A 322 15.93 -34.08 36.80
N GLY A 323 16.96 -34.03 35.95
CA GLY A 323 17.98 -35.06 35.83
C GLY A 323 18.81 -35.23 37.11
N LYS A 324 19.28 -34.12 37.71
CA LYS A 324 19.99 -34.14 38.99
C LYS A 324 19.11 -34.64 40.14
N ASP A 325 17.84 -34.26 40.17
CA ASP A 325 16.88 -34.73 41.16
C ASP A 325 16.62 -36.24 41.04
N ARG A 326 16.55 -36.79 39.82
CA ARG A 326 16.50 -38.25 39.61
C ARG A 326 17.74 -38.95 40.16
N VAL A 327 18.94 -38.49 39.79
CA VAL A 327 20.20 -39.05 40.31
C VAL A 327 20.28 -38.94 41.84
N ALA A 328 19.82 -37.84 42.43
CA ALA A 328 19.78 -37.65 43.88
C ALA A 328 18.74 -38.57 44.56
N LEU A 329 17.62 -38.88 43.91
CA LEU A 329 16.63 -39.84 44.39
C LEU A 329 17.15 -41.30 44.28
N GLU A 330 17.84 -41.62 43.19
CA GLU A 330 18.51 -42.92 42.99
C GLU A 330 19.60 -43.13 44.05
N ALA A 331 20.51 -42.18 44.24
CA ALA A 331 21.52 -42.22 45.29
C ALA A 331 20.90 -42.34 46.70
N ARG A 332 19.79 -41.65 46.97
CA ARG A 332 19.04 -41.81 48.23
C ARG A 332 18.41 -43.19 48.38
N ALA A 333 17.97 -43.82 47.30
CA ALA A 333 17.46 -45.19 47.32
C ALA A 333 18.60 -46.20 47.54
N GLU A 334 19.75 -46.02 46.90
CA GLU A 334 20.95 -46.84 47.11
C GLU A 334 21.46 -46.75 48.55
N VAL A 335 21.52 -45.54 49.14
CA VAL A 335 21.88 -45.34 50.54
C VAL A 335 20.86 -45.99 51.48
N ARG A 336 19.56 -45.93 51.18
CA ARG A 336 18.54 -46.66 51.96
C ARG A 336 18.72 -48.17 51.87
N HIS A 337 18.96 -48.72 50.68
CA HIS A 337 19.20 -50.16 50.51
C HIS A 337 20.53 -50.60 51.15
N ALA A 338 21.58 -49.78 51.14
CA ALA A 338 22.79 -50.03 51.92
C ALA A 338 22.50 -49.99 53.43
N ALA A 339 21.71 -49.00 53.86
CA ALA A 339 21.00 -48.90 55.14
C ALA A 339 20.40 -50.23 55.62
N GLU A 340 19.50 -50.76 54.81
CA GLU A 340 18.73 -51.98 55.04
C GLU A 340 19.63 -53.22 55.04
N ARG A 341 20.60 -53.33 54.12
CA ARG A 341 21.58 -54.42 54.11
C ARG A 341 22.41 -54.44 55.39
N LEU A 342 23.00 -53.31 55.78
CA LEU A 342 23.77 -53.18 57.01
C LEU A 342 22.91 -53.46 58.26
N ALA A 343 21.65 -53.05 58.27
CA ALA A 343 20.72 -53.36 59.36
C ALA A 343 20.38 -54.87 59.45
N LEU A 344 20.28 -55.56 58.31
CA LEU A 344 20.10 -57.01 58.24
C LEU A 344 21.37 -57.77 58.64
N GLU A 345 22.54 -57.31 58.21
CA GLU A 345 23.85 -57.87 58.58
C GLU A 345 24.10 -57.71 60.09
N TRP A 346 23.93 -56.50 60.63
CA TRP A 346 23.97 -56.24 62.08
C TRP A 346 22.91 -57.07 62.83
N GLY A 347 21.73 -57.27 62.24
CA GLY A 347 20.69 -58.16 62.77
C GLY A 347 21.15 -59.62 62.88
N ARG A 348 21.86 -60.13 61.87
CA ARG A 348 22.47 -61.48 61.86
C ARG A 348 23.60 -61.58 62.86
N GLU A 349 24.57 -60.67 62.84
CA GLU A 349 25.69 -60.63 63.81
C GLU A 349 25.17 -60.57 65.24
N LYS A 350 24.15 -59.75 65.52
CA LYS A 350 23.51 -59.66 66.84
C LYS A 350 22.77 -60.96 67.23
N ALA A 351 22.23 -61.70 66.27
CA ALA A 351 21.62 -63.01 66.52
C ALA A 351 22.69 -64.09 66.77
N GLU A 352 23.79 -64.08 66.00
CA GLU A 352 24.94 -64.97 66.17
C GLU A 352 25.64 -64.73 67.51
N LEU A 353 25.89 -63.47 67.88
CA LEU A 353 26.42 -63.08 69.18
C LEU A 353 25.49 -63.49 70.33
N LYS A 354 24.16 -63.38 70.16
CA LYS A 354 23.20 -63.91 71.13
C LYS A 354 23.28 -65.43 71.25
N ALA A 355 23.30 -66.16 70.13
CA ALA A 355 23.41 -67.62 70.13
C ALA A 355 24.74 -68.10 70.71
N ALA A 356 25.84 -67.40 70.43
CA ALA A 356 27.15 -67.64 71.02
C ALA A 356 27.15 -67.37 72.53
N ASN A 357 26.53 -66.28 72.98
CA ASN A 357 26.40 -65.95 74.40
C ASN A 357 25.52 -66.96 75.14
N GLU A 358 24.38 -67.38 74.57
CA GLU A 358 23.59 -68.50 75.09
C GLU A 358 24.39 -69.82 75.13
N GLY A 359 25.21 -70.08 74.12
CA GLY A 359 26.13 -71.22 74.09
C GLY A 359 27.17 -71.15 75.20
N LEU A 360 27.75 -69.97 75.47
CA LEU A 360 28.66 -69.73 76.58
C LEU A 360 27.97 -69.86 77.93
N ILE A 361 26.75 -69.32 78.11
CA ILE A 361 25.93 -69.49 79.31
C ILE A 361 25.63 -70.98 79.55
N LYS A 362 25.27 -71.75 78.52
CA LYS A 362 25.08 -73.22 78.61
C LYS A 362 26.38 -73.94 79.00
N ARG A 363 27.54 -73.51 78.48
CA ARG A 363 28.87 -74.06 78.85
C ARG A 363 29.28 -73.69 80.28
N ILE A 364 28.99 -72.48 80.74
CA ILE A 364 29.21 -72.03 82.12
C ILE A 364 28.31 -72.83 83.06
N ALA A 365 27.01 -72.96 82.78
CA ALA A 365 26.11 -73.78 83.58
C ALA A 365 26.55 -75.26 83.65
N LEU A 366 27.07 -75.82 82.56
CA LEU A 366 27.68 -77.16 82.55
C LEU A 366 28.98 -77.23 83.38
N ALA A 367 29.83 -76.20 83.33
CA ALA A 367 31.06 -76.13 84.11
C ALA A 367 30.78 -75.94 85.62
N GLU A 368 29.80 -75.10 85.98
CA GLU A 368 29.30 -74.94 87.34
C GLU A 368 28.67 -76.24 87.85
N ARG A 369 27.88 -76.94 87.03
CA ARG A 369 27.30 -78.23 87.41
C ARG A 369 28.39 -79.28 87.66
N ARG A 370 29.39 -79.38 86.79
CA ARG A 370 30.58 -80.23 87.00
C ARG A 370 31.40 -79.80 88.22
N SER A 371 31.48 -78.51 88.52
CA SER A 371 32.17 -77.98 89.71
C SER A 371 31.41 -78.35 90.99
N ARG A 372 30.08 -78.27 90.99
CA ARG A 372 29.21 -78.73 92.09
C ARG A 372 29.30 -80.25 92.26
N GLU A 373 29.22 -81.03 91.18
CA GLU A 373 29.40 -82.49 91.21
C GLU A 373 30.80 -82.88 91.72
N ALA A 374 31.86 -82.16 91.32
CA ALA A 374 33.21 -82.37 91.85
C ALA A 374 33.35 -81.95 93.33
N SER A 375 32.68 -80.88 93.75
CA SER A 375 32.60 -80.42 95.14
C SER A 375 31.84 -81.41 96.03
N GLU A 376 30.73 -81.97 95.54
CA GLU A 376 29.96 -83.02 96.21
C GLU A 376 30.75 -84.34 96.27
N GLN A 377 31.47 -84.72 95.22
CA GLN A 377 32.39 -85.85 95.26
C GLN A 377 33.55 -85.62 96.24
N ALA A 378 34.08 -84.41 96.34
CA ALA A 378 35.09 -84.05 97.35
C ALA A 378 34.52 -84.10 98.77
N ALA A 379 33.30 -83.58 98.99
CA ALA A 379 32.61 -83.64 100.27
C ALA A 379 32.25 -85.08 100.68
N ASN A 380 31.88 -85.94 99.73
CA ASN A 380 31.62 -87.36 99.98
C ASN A 380 32.91 -88.14 100.27
N ARG A 381 34.03 -87.81 99.61
CA ARG A 381 35.36 -88.32 99.98
C ARG A 381 35.79 -87.84 101.37
N PHE A 382 35.48 -86.61 101.75
CA PHE A 382 35.75 -86.07 103.08
C PHE A 382 34.92 -86.77 104.16
N ARG A 383 33.63 -87.03 103.93
CA ARG A 383 32.79 -87.83 104.85
C ARG A 383 33.25 -89.28 104.95
N ALA A 384 33.69 -89.90 103.85
CA ALA A 384 34.25 -91.24 103.87
C ALA A 384 35.57 -91.30 104.65
N ALA A 385 36.42 -90.26 104.56
CA ALA A 385 37.63 -90.13 105.37
C ALA A 385 37.30 -89.96 106.87
N GLN A 386 36.30 -89.15 107.23
CA GLN A 386 35.83 -89.01 108.62
C GLN A 386 35.27 -90.32 109.19
N GLN A 387 34.57 -91.14 108.39
CA GLN A 387 34.09 -92.47 108.81
C GLN A 387 35.22 -93.50 109.00
N VAL A 388 36.37 -93.33 108.33
CA VAL A 388 37.59 -94.10 108.64
C VAL A 388 38.25 -93.58 109.92
N GLU A 389 38.28 -92.26 110.12
CA GLU A 389 38.83 -91.63 111.33
C GLU A 389 38.04 -92.02 112.60
N GLU A 390 36.71 -92.11 112.54
CA GLU A 390 35.87 -92.61 113.64
C GLU A 390 36.08 -94.10 113.94
N ARG A 391 36.35 -94.94 112.92
CA ARG A 391 36.68 -96.35 113.13
C ARG A 391 38.01 -96.49 113.87
N VAL A 392 39.05 -95.79 113.40
CA VAL A 392 40.37 -95.74 114.05
C VAL A 392 40.27 -95.19 115.49
N ARG A 393 39.42 -94.19 115.76
CA ARG A 393 39.16 -93.69 117.13
C ARG A 393 38.44 -94.70 118.03
N SER A 394 37.60 -95.58 117.49
CA SER A 394 36.88 -96.59 118.29
C SER A 394 37.70 -97.86 118.59
N GLU A 395 38.74 -98.13 117.80
CA GLU A 395 39.69 -99.23 118.02
C GLU A 395 40.83 -98.80 118.97
N THR A 396 41.42 -97.61 118.75
CA THR A 396 42.45 -97.04 119.66
C THR A 396 41.92 -96.69 121.06
N GLY A 397 40.61 -96.52 121.23
CA GLY A 397 39.95 -96.33 122.54
C GLY A 397 39.93 -97.57 123.44
N LYS A 398 40.19 -98.78 122.91
CA LYS A 398 40.19 -100.04 123.67
C LYS A 398 41.59 -100.50 124.10
N GLU A 399 42.62 -100.04 123.41
CA GLU A 399 44.02 -100.33 123.75
C GLU A 399 44.59 -99.30 124.75
N THR A 400 44.01 -98.09 124.81
CA THR A 400 44.43 -97.01 125.71
C THR A 400 43.88 -97.09 127.15
N SER A 401 43.04 -98.07 127.49
CA SER A 401 42.67 -98.39 128.88
C SER A 401 43.62 -99.41 129.52
N ALA A 402 44.11 -100.39 128.76
CA ALA A 402 45.04 -101.42 129.25
C ALA A 402 46.46 -100.88 129.51
N LEU A 403 46.89 -99.82 128.81
CA LEU A 403 48.21 -99.20 128.97
C LEU A 403 48.27 -98.11 130.04
N ARG A 404 47.14 -97.72 130.65
CA ARG A 404 47.10 -96.70 131.74
C ARG A 404 47.50 -97.25 133.10
N GLU A 405 47.43 -98.56 133.32
CA GLU A 405 47.87 -99.17 134.58
C GLU A 405 49.39 -99.40 134.60
N SER A 406 49.99 -99.71 133.44
CA SER A 406 51.45 -99.90 133.29
C SER A 406 52.28 -98.61 133.20
N LEU A 407 51.69 -97.49 132.77
CA LEU A 407 52.41 -96.20 132.67
C LEU A 407 52.74 -95.57 134.03
N SER A 408 51.99 -95.90 135.08
CA SER A 408 52.22 -95.40 136.45
C SER A 408 53.54 -95.86 137.10
N GLN A 409 54.26 -96.81 136.48
CA GLN A 409 55.45 -97.44 137.06
C GLN A 409 56.77 -97.10 136.34
N LEU A 410 56.75 -96.37 135.21
CA LEU A 410 57.96 -96.05 134.43
C LEU A 410 58.15 -94.56 134.07
N GLU A 411 57.21 -93.68 134.44
CA GLU A 411 57.43 -92.23 134.42
C GLU A 411 58.58 -91.76 135.36
N ALA A 412 59.12 -92.67 136.19
CA ALA A 412 60.29 -92.44 137.03
C ALA A 412 61.66 -92.70 136.36
N GLU A 413 61.74 -93.35 135.19
CA GLU A 413 63.03 -93.65 134.52
C GLU A 413 63.35 -92.76 133.30
N VAL A 414 62.39 -91.98 132.81
CA VAL A 414 62.53 -91.23 131.54
C VAL A 414 63.37 -89.94 131.66
N GLU A 415 63.59 -89.40 132.86
CA GLU A 415 64.59 -88.31 133.05
C GLU A 415 66.05 -88.78 132.93
N ARG A 416 66.32 -90.09 132.88
CA ARG A 416 67.70 -90.62 132.85
C ARG A 416 68.28 -90.83 131.45
N LEU A 417 67.46 -90.83 130.39
CA LEU A 417 67.91 -91.11 129.00
C LEU A 417 67.70 -89.91 128.05
N ARG A 418 67.78 -88.70 128.59
CA ARG A 418 67.64 -87.43 127.85
C ARG A 418 68.92 -86.98 127.11
N LEU A 419 69.93 -87.84 126.99
CA LEU A 419 71.30 -87.46 126.61
C LEU A 419 72.01 -88.38 125.59
N GLU A 420 71.29 -89.16 124.78
CA GLU A 420 71.88 -89.89 123.65
C GLU A 420 70.85 -90.05 122.51
N GLY A 421 71.12 -89.54 121.30
CA GLY A 421 70.31 -89.88 120.12
C GLY A 421 70.06 -88.83 119.04
N GLU A 422 70.49 -87.56 119.20
CA GLU A 422 70.57 -86.67 118.04
C GLU A 422 71.64 -87.20 117.06
N ARG A 423 71.22 -87.79 115.92
CA ARG A 423 71.81 -87.54 114.57
C ARG A 423 71.24 -88.41 113.45
N VAL A 424 70.94 -87.71 112.35
CA VAL A 424 70.98 -88.19 110.94
C VAL A 424 69.92 -89.23 110.53
N GLY A 425 69.06 -88.84 109.59
CA GLY A 425 68.15 -89.77 108.89
C GLY A 425 67.27 -89.11 107.84
N SER A 426 66.21 -88.42 108.28
CA SER A 426 65.00 -88.19 107.47
C SER A 426 64.69 -86.73 107.10
N SER A 427 65.69 -85.84 107.13
CA SER A 427 65.54 -84.42 106.73
C SER A 427 65.78 -84.15 105.24
N ALA A 428 66.12 -85.15 104.41
CA ALA A 428 66.58 -84.95 103.03
C ALA A 428 65.54 -85.23 101.93
N GLN A 429 64.33 -85.71 102.27
CA GLN A 429 63.32 -86.13 101.28
C GLN A 429 62.13 -85.17 101.11
N GLN A 430 61.92 -84.18 101.99
CA GLN A 430 60.80 -83.23 101.86
C GLN A 430 61.08 -82.04 100.91
N ASP A 431 62.33 -81.61 100.76
CA ASP A 431 62.64 -80.39 99.98
C ASP A 431 62.71 -80.62 98.46
N ILE A 432 62.91 -81.88 98.02
CA ILE A 432 62.91 -82.24 96.59
C ILE A 432 61.50 -82.16 95.97
N GLN A 433 60.43 -82.23 96.77
CA GLN A 433 59.06 -82.14 96.26
C GLN A 433 58.53 -80.70 96.18
N LYS A 434 58.99 -79.76 97.03
CA LYS A 434 58.55 -78.35 96.98
C LYS A 434 59.03 -77.64 95.70
N MET A 435 60.29 -77.79 95.33
CA MET A 435 60.88 -77.10 94.15
C MET A 435 60.27 -77.52 92.81
N ARG A 436 59.55 -78.65 92.72
CA ARG A 436 58.82 -79.06 91.51
C ARG A 436 57.47 -78.36 91.33
N GLY A 437 56.83 -77.89 92.41
CA GLY A 437 55.54 -77.19 92.35
C GLY A 437 55.65 -75.72 91.91
N GLU A 438 56.82 -75.10 92.09
CA GLU A 438 57.04 -73.67 91.79
C GLU A 438 57.46 -73.44 90.33
N SER A 439 58.16 -74.41 89.72
CA SER A 439 58.53 -74.37 88.29
C SER A 439 57.33 -74.45 87.34
N GLU A 440 56.24 -75.11 87.73
CA GLU A 440 54.99 -75.16 86.95
C GLU A 440 54.18 -73.86 87.05
N ARG A 441 54.16 -73.21 88.22
CA ARG A 441 53.46 -71.93 88.43
C ARG A 441 54.08 -70.80 87.61
N ALA A 442 55.40 -70.72 87.55
CA ALA A 442 56.11 -69.74 86.72
C ALA A 442 55.80 -69.85 85.21
N LYS A 443 55.50 -71.06 84.70
CA LYS A 443 55.13 -71.27 83.28
C LYS A 443 53.68 -70.84 82.98
N SER A 444 52.76 -71.00 83.94
CA SER A 444 51.38 -70.52 83.79
C SER A 444 51.26 -68.99 83.84
N GLU A 445 52.14 -68.31 84.57
CA GLU A 445 52.16 -66.84 84.61
C GLU A 445 52.84 -66.25 83.35
N ALA A 446 53.93 -66.85 82.86
CA ALA A 446 54.57 -66.44 81.61
C ALA A 446 53.64 -66.55 80.38
N SER A 447 52.78 -67.57 80.34
CA SER A 447 51.79 -67.76 79.25
C SER A 447 50.54 -66.88 79.39
N ARG A 448 50.28 -66.31 80.58
CA ARG A 448 49.27 -65.26 80.78
C ARG A 448 49.80 -63.89 80.32
N VAL A 449 51.03 -63.54 80.70
CA VAL A 449 51.66 -62.26 80.29
C VAL A 449 51.88 -62.18 78.78
N LEU A 450 52.14 -63.30 78.10
CA LEU A 450 52.19 -63.32 76.62
C LEU A 450 50.84 -63.01 75.98
N ARG A 451 49.73 -63.56 76.50
CA ARG A 451 48.37 -63.25 76.00
C ARG A 451 47.95 -61.82 76.31
N GLU A 452 48.32 -61.29 77.48
CA GLU A 452 48.09 -59.88 77.81
C GLU A 452 48.92 -58.94 76.90
N LYS A 453 50.14 -59.33 76.51
CA LYS A 453 50.99 -58.61 75.54
C LYS A 453 50.43 -58.67 74.10
N GLU A 454 49.86 -59.79 73.69
CA GLU A 454 49.19 -59.94 72.38
C GLU A 454 47.88 -59.14 72.33
N ALA A 455 47.04 -59.25 73.35
CA ALA A 455 45.82 -58.44 73.47
C ALA A 455 46.11 -56.93 73.50
N LEU A 456 47.20 -56.49 74.15
CA LEU A 456 47.60 -55.07 74.11
C LEU A 456 48.14 -54.65 72.74
N ARG A 457 48.80 -55.53 71.98
CA ARG A 457 49.22 -55.25 70.60
C ARG A 457 48.03 -55.14 69.65
N GLU A 458 47.06 -56.03 69.77
CA GLU A 458 45.80 -55.94 69.02
C GLU A 458 45.03 -54.66 69.38
N ARG A 459 45.03 -54.26 70.66
CA ARG A 459 44.39 -53.00 71.10
C ARG A 459 45.11 -51.75 70.61
N VAL A 460 46.44 -51.77 70.51
CA VAL A 460 47.23 -50.68 69.90
C VAL A 460 46.99 -50.64 68.39
N ALA A 461 46.96 -51.76 67.68
CA ALA A 461 46.63 -51.81 66.25
C ALA A 461 45.17 -51.39 65.96
N ALA A 462 44.23 -51.73 66.84
CA ALA A 462 42.84 -51.27 66.76
C ALA A 462 42.72 -49.76 67.02
N LEU A 463 43.54 -49.19 67.92
CA LEU A 463 43.58 -47.75 68.17
C LEU A 463 44.30 -46.98 67.06
N GLN A 464 45.36 -47.53 66.47
CA GLN A 464 46.01 -46.95 65.28
C GLN A 464 45.06 -46.94 64.09
N SER A 465 44.47 -48.08 63.72
CA SER A 465 43.47 -48.12 62.65
C SER A 465 42.18 -47.34 62.95
N ALA A 466 41.91 -46.96 64.21
CA ALA A 466 40.83 -46.02 64.56
C ALA A 466 41.29 -44.55 64.44
N ALA A 467 42.54 -44.25 64.76
CA ALA A 467 43.15 -42.95 64.54
C ALA A 467 43.26 -42.64 63.04
N ASP A 468 43.80 -43.57 62.24
CA ASP A 468 43.93 -43.47 60.79
C ASP A 468 42.57 -43.21 60.13
N ARG A 469 41.52 -43.98 60.51
CA ARG A 469 40.14 -43.74 60.06
C ARG A 469 39.54 -42.42 60.53
N SER A 470 40.00 -41.86 61.65
CA SER A 470 39.58 -40.53 62.11
C SER A 470 40.29 -39.40 61.37
N GLU A 471 41.55 -39.60 60.95
CA GLU A 471 42.28 -38.69 60.08
C GLU A 471 41.71 -38.71 58.66
N GLU A 472 41.45 -39.89 58.08
CA GLU A 472 40.75 -40.01 56.79
C GLU A 472 39.35 -39.36 56.81
N ALA A 473 38.59 -39.53 57.90
CA ALA A 473 37.30 -38.87 58.07
C ALA A 473 37.43 -37.34 58.24
N ALA A 474 38.49 -36.86 58.91
CA ALA A 474 38.77 -35.44 59.06
C ALA A 474 39.22 -34.79 57.74
N GLU A 475 40.03 -35.50 56.94
CA GLU A 475 40.38 -35.07 55.57
C GLU A 475 39.17 -35.07 54.63
N GLY A 476 38.32 -36.10 54.70
CA GLY A 476 37.06 -36.15 53.96
C GLY A 476 36.16 -34.96 54.28
N ALA A 477 35.93 -34.69 55.58
CA ALA A 477 35.19 -33.51 56.03
C ALA A 477 35.88 -32.17 55.69
N GLY A 478 37.21 -32.16 55.51
CA GLY A 478 37.96 -31.02 54.98
C GLY A 478 37.64 -30.76 53.51
N ARG A 479 37.72 -31.80 52.67
CA ARG A 479 37.41 -31.74 51.23
C ARG A 479 35.95 -31.34 51.00
N GLU A 480 34.99 -31.93 51.74
CA GLU A 480 33.58 -31.53 51.68
C GLU A 480 33.35 -30.06 52.07
N ARG A 481 34.10 -29.52 53.05
CA ARG A 481 34.02 -28.10 53.43
C ARG A 481 34.59 -27.17 52.37
N ASP A 482 35.69 -27.55 51.73
CA ASP A 482 36.30 -26.74 50.68
C ASP A 482 35.52 -26.83 49.36
N GLU A 483 34.90 -27.98 49.05
CA GLU A 483 33.90 -28.11 47.98
C GLU A 483 32.63 -27.29 48.27
N ALA A 484 32.12 -27.31 49.51
CA ALA A 484 31.00 -26.46 49.91
C ALA A 484 31.34 -24.96 49.84
N ARG A 485 32.58 -24.56 50.16
CA ARG A 485 33.08 -23.19 49.98
C ARG A 485 33.21 -22.81 48.51
N ALA A 486 33.73 -23.71 47.67
CA ALA A 486 33.81 -23.50 46.23
C ALA A 486 32.41 -23.39 45.59
N ALA A 487 31.46 -24.23 46.01
CA ALA A 487 30.07 -24.16 45.59
C ALA A 487 29.38 -22.87 46.05
N ALA A 488 29.64 -22.42 47.29
CA ALA A 488 29.13 -21.14 47.80
C ALA A 488 29.73 -19.93 47.05
N ALA A 489 31.02 -19.95 46.73
CA ALA A 489 31.68 -18.93 45.93
C ALA A 489 31.13 -18.90 44.48
N ALA A 490 30.92 -20.06 43.87
CA ALA A 490 30.30 -20.17 42.55
C ALA A 490 28.83 -19.69 42.55
N ALA A 491 28.07 -19.96 43.62
CA ALA A 491 26.72 -19.44 43.79
C ALA A 491 26.70 -17.91 43.96
N ALA A 492 27.65 -17.36 44.74
CA ALA A 492 27.80 -15.90 44.89
C ALA A 492 28.15 -15.22 43.56
N GLN A 493 29.04 -15.80 42.75
CA GLN A 493 29.36 -15.29 41.42
C GLN A 493 28.17 -15.34 40.45
N ARG A 494 27.35 -16.40 40.51
CA ARG A 494 26.09 -16.47 39.71
C ARG A 494 25.11 -15.39 40.14
N ALA A 495 24.85 -15.26 41.44
CA ALA A 495 23.97 -14.22 41.98
C ALA A 495 24.46 -12.79 41.65
N GLN A 496 25.78 -12.59 41.51
CA GLN A 496 26.31 -11.31 41.07
C GLN A 496 26.09 -11.07 39.56
N ARG A 497 26.33 -12.06 38.69
CA ARG A 497 26.01 -11.95 37.26
C ARG A 497 24.52 -11.77 36.98
N GLU A 498 23.66 -12.42 37.77
CA GLU A 498 22.21 -12.23 37.71
C GLU A 498 21.83 -10.78 38.07
N ARG A 499 22.50 -10.15 39.05
CA ARG A 499 22.30 -8.73 39.36
C ARG A 499 22.82 -7.79 38.28
N GLU A 500 23.97 -8.10 37.68
CA GLU A 500 24.53 -7.34 36.55
C GLU A 500 23.59 -7.40 35.34
N CYS A 501 23.07 -8.59 35.00
CA CYS A 501 22.07 -8.77 33.94
C CYS A 501 20.73 -8.07 34.26
N LEU A 502 20.25 -8.12 35.51
CA LEU A 502 19.06 -7.36 35.90
C LEU A 502 19.26 -5.84 35.77
N ALA A 503 20.43 -5.31 36.13
CA ALA A 503 20.75 -3.90 35.96
C ALA A 503 20.85 -3.48 34.48
N GLU A 504 21.39 -4.34 33.61
CA GLU A 504 21.37 -4.13 32.15
C GLU A 504 19.94 -4.10 31.60
N VAL A 505 19.09 -5.05 32.01
CA VAL A 505 17.67 -5.10 31.62
C VAL A 505 16.88 -3.91 32.17
N GLU A 506 17.17 -3.43 33.38
CA GLU A 506 16.59 -2.20 33.93
C GLU A 506 16.98 -0.97 33.10
N GLY A 507 18.26 -0.85 32.71
CA GLY A 507 18.74 0.21 31.82
C GLY A 507 18.13 0.15 30.41
N GLU A 508 17.96 -1.04 29.83
CA GLU A 508 17.24 -1.21 28.55
C GLU A 508 15.76 -0.79 28.69
N ASN A 509 15.11 -1.11 29.81
CA ASN A 509 13.73 -0.70 30.09
C ASN A 509 13.59 0.82 30.28
N GLU A 510 14.53 1.48 30.95
CA GLU A 510 14.57 2.94 31.05
C GLU A 510 14.76 3.60 29.68
N GLY A 511 15.72 3.11 28.89
CA GLY A 511 15.90 3.57 27.51
C GLY A 511 14.68 3.35 26.60
N LEU A 512 13.94 2.25 26.79
CA LEU A 512 12.67 2.01 26.10
C LEU A 512 11.55 2.94 26.57
N ARG A 513 11.49 3.29 27.85
CA ARG A 513 10.52 4.26 28.41
C ARG A 513 10.78 5.68 27.92
N GLU A 514 12.03 6.15 27.90
CA GLU A 514 12.37 7.45 27.30
C GLU A 514 12.01 7.48 25.81
N ARG A 515 12.37 6.42 25.08
CA ARG A 515 12.00 6.24 23.67
C ARG A 515 10.48 6.13 23.43
N LEU A 516 9.68 5.73 24.42
CA LEU A 516 8.23 5.77 24.35
C LEU A 516 7.73 7.19 24.58
N ARG A 517 8.24 7.87 25.61
CA ARG A 517 7.89 9.26 25.95
C ARG A 517 8.16 10.23 24.79
N MET A 518 9.29 10.09 24.12
CA MET A 518 9.61 10.88 22.92
C MET A 518 8.61 10.64 21.78
N ALA A 519 8.17 9.40 21.56
CA ALA A 519 7.18 9.07 20.55
C ALA A 519 5.76 9.57 20.93
N GLU A 520 5.44 9.60 22.22
CA GLU A 520 4.20 10.21 22.74
C GLU A 520 4.20 11.73 22.58
N GLU A 521 5.34 12.39 22.82
CA GLU A 521 5.54 13.83 22.56
C GLU A 521 5.44 14.17 21.06
N GLU A 522 6.06 13.37 20.18
CA GLU A 522 5.93 13.50 18.73
C GLU A 522 4.49 13.30 18.25
N LEU A 523 3.78 12.29 18.77
CA LEU A 523 2.39 12.00 18.41
C LEU A 523 1.44 13.10 18.91
N ALA A 524 1.68 13.65 20.10
CA ALA A 524 0.95 14.83 20.60
C ALA A 524 1.19 16.06 19.71
N GLY A 525 2.43 16.27 19.23
CA GLY A 525 2.77 17.31 18.26
C GLY A 525 2.02 17.16 16.93
N LEU A 526 2.00 15.94 16.36
CA LEU A 526 1.27 15.65 15.13
C LEU A 526 -0.25 15.80 15.27
N VAL A 527 -0.82 15.47 16.43
CA VAL A 527 -2.24 15.72 16.73
C VAL A 527 -2.53 17.23 16.77
N ALA A 528 -1.66 18.02 17.41
CA ALA A 528 -1.80 19.48 17.43
C ALA A 528 -1.65 20.11 16.03
N GLU A 529 -0.69 19.66 15.21
CA GLU A 529 -0.58 20.07 13.79
C GLU A 529 -1.86 19.73 13.01
N ALA A 530 -2.44 18.54 13.21
CA ALA A 530 -3.66 18.10 12.55
C ALA A 530 -4.90 18.91 12.97
N ASP A 531 -5.02 19.29 14.24
CA ASP A 531 -6.13 20.12 14.72
C ASP A 531 -6.00 21.59 14.25
N GLN A 532 -4.80 22.15 14.22
CA GLN A 532 -4.56 23.46 13.57
C GLN A 532 -4.94 23.44 12.08
N ALA A 533 -4.60 22.37 11.35
CA ALA A 533 -5.01 22.21 9.96
C ALA A 533 -6.54 22.10 9.80
N ARG A 534 -7.22 21.39 10.71
CA ARG A 534 -8.70 21.32 10.74
C ARG A 534 -9.32 22.70 10.99
N GLU A 535 -8.81 23.47 11.94
CA GLU A 535 -9.28 24.84 12.21
C GLU A 535 -9.08 25.77 11.00
N ALA A 536 -7.90 25.71 10.36
CA ALA A 536 -7.63 26.45 9.13
C ALA A 536 -8.59 26.09 7.99
N HIS A 537 -8.87 24.79 7.79
CA HIS A 537 -9.88 24.33 6.82
C HIS A 537 -11.29 24.81 7.17
N VAL A 538 -11.69 24.78 8.45
CA VAL A 538 -12.98 25.30 8.91
C VAL A 538 -13.09 26.80 8.69
N SER A 539 -12.01 27.58 8.87
CA SER A 539 -11.99 29.01 8.54
C SER A 539 -12.14 29.23 7.03
N ALA A 540 -11.35 28.53 6.21
CA ALA A 540 -11.44 28.63 4.76
C ALA A 540 -12.84 28.29 4.23
N LEU A 541 -13.52 27.28 4.80
CA LEU A 541 -14.91 26.94 4.46
C LEU A 541 -15.92 28.03 4.88
N LYS A 542 -15.68 28.74 5.99
CA LYS A 542 -16.50 29.91 6.38
C LYS A 542 -16.33 31.05 5.38
N ASP A 543 -15.11 31.30 4.92
CA ASP A 543 -14.81 32.38 3.98
C ASP A 543 -15.32 32.08 2.56
N ILE A 544 -15.21 30.84 2.08
CA ILE A 544 -15.86 30.39 0.84
C ILE A 544 -17.38 30.56 0.92
N ARG A 545 -18.01 30.22 2.06
CA ARG A 545 -19.45 30.43 2.27
C ARG A 545 -19.83 31.92 2.27
N ARG A 546 -19.00 32.80 2.83
CA ARG A 546 -19.19 34.26 2.79
C ARG A 546 -19.09 34.80 1.36
N ALA A 547 -18.08 34.38 0.61
CA ALA A 547 -17.89 34.77 -0.80
C ALA A 547 -19.07 34.32 -1.68
N ALA A 548 -19.46 33.04 -1.61
CA ALA A 548 -20.62 32.52 -2.34
C ALA A 548 -21.94 33.19 -1.93
N GLY A 549 -22.06 33.63 -0.66
CA GLY A 549 -23.17 34.46 -0.19
C GLY A 549 -23.21 35.83 -0.87
N ALA A 550 -22.07 36.53 -0.90
CA ALA A 550 -21.94 37.84 -1.54
C ALA A 550 -22.18 37.78 -3.07
N GLU A 551 -21.68 36.74 -3.74
CA GLU A 551 -21.98 36.49 -5.16
C GLU A 551 -23.47 36.24 -5.39
N ARG A 552 -24.10 35.40 -4.57
CA ARG A 552 -25.55 35.15 -4.63
C ARG A 552 -26.35 36.44 -4.46
N ASP A 553 -26.00 37.28 -3.49
CA ASP A 553 -26.68 38.55 -3.26
C ASP A 553 -26.47 39.55 -4.41
N SER A 554 -25.27 39.58 -5.00
CA SER A 554 -24.96 40.34 -6.22
C SER A 554 -25.79 39.87 -7.43
N HIS A 555 -25.92 38.55 -7.63
CA HIS A 555 -26.80 37.97 -8.65
C HIS A 555 -28.28 38.30 -8.41
N VAL A 556 -28.76 38.21 -7.16
CA VAL A 556 -30.13 38.58 -6.78
C VAL A 556 -30.38 40.07 -7.04
N ALA A 557 -29.42 40.95 -6.73
CA ALA A 557 -29.50 42.38 -7.01
C ALA A 557 -29.56 42.66 -8.53
N ARG A 558 -28.72 41.99 -9.34
CA ARG A 558 -28.72 42.12 -10.80
C ARG A 558 -30.05 41.67 -11.41
N VAL A 559 -30.56 40.50 -11.02
CA VAL A 559 -31.85 39.98 -11.50
C VAL A 559 -33.01 40.88 -11.08
N ARG A 560 -33.00 41.44 -9.85
CA ARG A 560 -34.01 42.44 -9.43
C ARG A 560 -33.96 43.70 -10.29
N TYR A 561 -32.76 44.21 -10.58
CA TYR A 561 -32.58 45.38 -11.45
C TYR A 561 -33.07 45.12 -12.89
N GLU A 562 -32.78 43.95 -13.45
CA GLU A 562 -33.27 43.54 -14.77
C GLU A 562 -34.79 43.40 -14.80
N LEU A 563 -35.39 42.76 -13.79
CA LEU A 563 -36.85 42.66 -13.66
C LEU A 563 -37.52 44.04 -13.53
N GLU A 564 -36.93 44.97 -12.76
CA GLU A 564 -37.40 46.35 -12.71
C GLU A 564 -37.25 47.07 -14.06
N SER A 565 -36.12 46.90 -14.74
CA SER A 565 -35.86 47.46 -16.08
C SER A 565 -36.91 46.99 -17.08
N LEU A 566 -37.20 45.67 -17.10
CA LEU A 566 -38.24 45.07 -17.91
C LEU A 566 -39.64 45.56 -17.52
N ARG A 567 -39.96 45.64 -16.22
CA ARG A 567 -41.24 46.18 -15.72
C ARG A 567 -41.44 47.63 -16.16
N ARG A 568 -40.40 48.47 -16.09
CA ARG A 568 -40.40 49.87 -16.58
C ARG A 568 -40.57 49.93 -18.12
N ARG A 569 -39.91 49.05 -18.89
CA ARG A 569 -40.11 48.93 -20.35
C ARG A 569 -41.56 48.53 -20.70
N ALA A 570 -42.10 47.51 -20.03
CA ALA A 570 -43.48 47.05 -20.21
C ALA A 570 -44.49 48.16 -19.88
N HIS A 571 -44.32 48.89 -18.77
CA HIS A 571 -45.17 50.04 -18.42
C HIS A 571 -45.10 51.15 -19.49
N ARG A 572 -43.92 51.45 -20.03
CA ARG A 572 -43.78 52.39 -21.15
C ARG A 572 -44.49 51.91 -22.42
N SER A 573 -44.40 50.61 -22.74
CA SER A 573 -45.10 50.00 -23.88
C SER A 573 -46.63 50.11 -23.72
N VAL A 574 -47.18 49.64 -22.59
CA VAL A 574 -48.61 49.74 -22.28
C VAL A 574 -49.10 51.20 -22.28
N ARG A 575 -48.28 52.16 -21.81
CA ARG A 575 -48.63 53.59 -21.88
C ARG A 575 -48.62 54.14 -23.31
N LYS A 576 -47.69 53.71 -24.18
CA LYS A 576 -47.71 54.03 -25.62
C LYS A 576 -48.95 53.45 -26.30
N GLU A 577 -49.30 52.20 -26.01
CA GLU A 577 -50.44 51.54 -26.65
C GLU A 577 -51.79 52.08 -26.14
N ARG A 578 -51.89 52.43 -24.86
CA ARG A 578 -53.05 53.21 -24.35
C ARG A 578 -53.16 54.59 -24.99
N LYS A 579 -52.05 55.27 -25.31
CA LYS A 579 -52.08 56.53 -26.08
C LYS A 579 -52.57 56.30 -27.51
N ARG A 580 -52.05 55.28 -28.22
CA ARG A 580 -52.50 54.89 -29.57
C ARG A 580 -53.99 54.54 -29.58
N SER A 581 -54.44 53.66 -28.68
CA SER A 581 -55.86 53.30 -28.55
C SER A 581 -56.75 54.51 -28.27
N ARG A 582 -56.32 55.47 -27.44
CA ARG A 582 -57.05 56.74 -27.24
C ARG A 582 -57.08 57.60 -28.49
N ALA A 583 -55.99 57.70 -29.24
CA ALA A 583 -55.93 58.43 -30.51
C ALA A 583 -56.85 57.79 -31.57
N TYR A 584 -56.82 56.46 -31.73
CA TYR A 584 -57.75 55.72 -32.59
C TYR A 584 -59.22 55.91 -32.17
N LYS A 585 -59.52 55.86 -30.86
CA LYS A 585 -60.88 56.15 -30.36
C LYS A 585 -61.30 57.59 -30.66
N ALA A 586 -60.42 58.56 -30.48
CA ALA A 586 -60.69 59.96 -30.81
C ALA A 586 -60.95 60.15 -32.32
N GLN A 587 -60.10 59.58 -33.18
CA GLN A 587 -60.28 59.60 -34.64
C GLN A 587 -61.56 58.87 -35.07
N ALA A 588 -61.91 57.75 -34.45
CA ALA A 588 -63.16 57.03 -34.73
C ALA A 588 -64.41 57.83 -34.31
N ILE A 589 -64.36 58.50 -33.15
CA ILE A 589 -65.41 59.42 -32.70
C ILE A 589 -65.50 60.62 -33.65
N GLU A 590 -64.39 61.20 -34.06
CA GLU A 590 -64.35 62.33 -35.00
C GLU A 590 -64.89 61.93 -36.37
N ALA A 591 -64.49 60.77 -36.91
CA ALA A 591 -65.01 60.22 -38.16
C ALA A 591 -66.52 59.93 -38.05
N HIS A 592 -66.99 59.41 -36.92
CA HIS A 592 -68.41 59.22 -36.66
C HIS A 592 -69.16 60.56 -36.60
N GLN A 593 -68.62 61.58 -35.94
CA GLN A 593 -69.20 62.93 -35.90
C GLN A 593 -69.21 63.60 -37.28
N ARG A 594 -68.13 63.46 -38.07
CA ARG A 594 -68.10 63.90 -39.48
C ARG A 594 -69.19 63.18 -40.29
N GLY A 595 -69.36 61.87 -40.09
CA GLY A 595 -70.43 61.06 -40.68
C GLY A 595 -71.84 61.45 -40.22
N GLN A 596 -72.03 61.87 -38.97
CA GLN A 596 -73.29 62.43 -38.49
C GLN A 596 -73.57 63.80 -39.11
N ARG A 597 -72.57 64.68 -39.21
CA ARG A 597 -72.70 65.99 -39.88
C ARG A 597 -73.03 65.82 -41.36
N THR A 598 -72.38 64.90 -42.08
CA THR A 598 -72.74 64.63 -43.49
C THR A 598 -74.11 63.98 -43.61
N ARG A 599 -74.53 63.09 -42.70
CA ARG A 599 -75.92 62.61 -42.64
C ARG A 599 -76.92 63.72 -42.38
N GLN A 600 -76.64 64.65 -41.45
CA GLN A 600 -77.49 65.80 -41.18
C GLN A 600 -77.57 66.74 -42.38
N VAL A 601 -76.45 67.03 -43.06
CA VAL A 601 -76.43 67.82 -44.31
C VAL A 601 -77.17 67.10 -45.43
N LEU A 602 -77.03 65.78 -45.57
CA LEU A 602 -77.79 65.00 -46.54
C LEU A 602 -79.27 64.90 -46.19
N GLN A 603 -79.63 64.85 -44.90
CA GLN A 603 -81.01 64.91 -44.44
C GLN A 603 -81.61 66.29 -44.71
N SER A 604 -80.95 67.39 -44.33
CA SER A 604 -81.45 68.74 -44.62
C SER A 604 -81.47 69.04 -46.12
N ARG A 605 -80.54 68.49 -46.91
CA ARG A 605 -80.57 68.54 -48.38
C ARG A 605 -81.66 67.64 -48.97
N ALA A 606 -81.98 66.50 -48.37
CA ALA A 606 -83.10 65.65 -48.77
C ALA A 606 -84.45 66.27 -48.34
N SER A 607 -84.52 66.97 -47.21
CA SER A 607 -85.66 67.79 -46.80
C SER A 607 -85.83 68.97 -47.76
N ALA A 608 -84.75 69.66 -48.12
CA ALA A 608 -84.79 70.75 -49.10
C ALA A 608 -85.16 70.24 -50.51
N LEU A 609 -84.70 69.04 -50.91
CA LEU A 609 -85.11 68.40 -52.17
C LEU A 609 -86.54 67.86 -52.10
N ALA A 610 -87.04 67.42 -50.94
CA ALA A 610 -88.45 67.04 -50.76
C ALA A 610 -89.38 68.27 -50.76
N LEU A 611 -88.91 69.42 -50.27
CA LEU A 611 -89.57 70.72 -50.39
C LEU A 611 -89.47 71.31 -51.81
N ALA A 612 -88.39 71.03 -52.56
CA ALA A 612 -88.20 71.49 -53.94
C ALA A 612 -88.80 70.55 -55.00
N ALA A 613 -89.08 69.28 -54.68
CA ALA A 613 -89.74 68.32 -55.59
C ALA A 613 -91.25 68.54 -55.71
N ALA A 614 -91.80 69.55 -55.03
CA ALA A 614 -93.19 70.01 -55.17
C ALA A 614 -93.27 71.32 -55.99
N GLY A 615 -92.54 71.42 -57.11
CA GLY A 615 -92.64 72.60 -57.99
C GLY A 615 -91.75 72.61 -59.23
N GLY A 616 -92.34 72.24 -60.38
CA GLY A 616 -92.03 72.91 -61.67
C GLY A 616 -90.77 72.52 -62.47
N GLY A 617 -90.97 71.68 -63.48
CA GLY A 617 -90.83 72.10 -64.90
C GLY A 617 -89.46 72.46 -65.51
N GLY A 618 -88.94 71.53 -66.34
CA GLY A 618 -88.41 71.84 -67.68
C GLY A 618 -86.94 72.25 -67.86
N GLY A 619 -86.36 71.91 -69.02
CA GLY A 619 -85.10 72.53 -69.52
C GLY A 619 -84.04 71.56 -70.05
N ARG A 620 -83.70 71.68 -71.33
CA ARG A 620 -82.74 70.85 -72.10
C ARG A 620 -81.24 71.04 -71.74
N ALA A 621 -80.44 70.06 -72.17
CA ALA A 621 -78.99 69.99 -72.46
C ALA A 621 -78.35 71.29 -73.06
N PRO A 622 -76.98 71.48 -73.12
CA PRO A 622 -75.97 70.45 -73.47
C PRO A 622 -74.48 70.56 -72.98
N ALA A 623 -73.72 69.49 -73.30
CA ALA A 623 -72.30 69.40 -73.74
C ALA A 623 -71.09 70.08 -73.03
N ALA A 624 -70.15 69.21 -72.58
CA ALA A 624 -68.66 69.28 -72.70
C ALA A 624 -67.89 70.45 -72.00
N PRO A 625 -66.52 70.44 -71.87
CA PRO A 625 -65.52 69.46 -72.35
C PRO A 625 -64.40 69.02 -71.35
N LEU A 626 -63.72 67.92 -71.71
CA LEU A 626 -62.26 67.60 -71.71
C LEU A 626 -61.26 68.04 -70.59
N THR A 627 -60.24 67.16 -70.43
CA THR A 627 -58.94 67.29 -69.72
C THR A 627 -58.95 67.12 -68.19
N GLY A 628 -58.02 66.40 -67.55
CA GLY A 628 -56.97 65.51 -68.09
C GLY A 628 -55.97 65.01 -67.03
N GLY A 629 -55.50 63.75 -67.16
CA GLY A 629 -54.42 63.14 -66.37
C GLY A 629 -54.85 62.46 -65.04
N GLY A 630 -54.37 61.26 -64.68
CA GLY A 630 -53.57 60.29 -65.45
C GLY A 630 -53.02 59.15 -64.57
N LEU A 631 -52.93 57.93 -65.13
CA LEU A 631 -51.98 56.83 -64.87
C LEU A 631 -51.76 56.33 -63.40
N GLY A 632 -51.82 55.03 -63.08
CA GLY A 632 -52.14 53.84 -63.90
C GLY A 632 -52.02 52.51 -63.12
N GLU A 633 -52.66 51.46 -63.64
CA GLU A 633 -52.29 50.04 -63.50
C GLU A 633 -51.20 49.68 -64.55
N PRO A 634 -50.63 48.45 -64.71
CA PRO A 634 -50.95 47.12 -64.13
C PRO A 634 -49.67 46.44 -63.51
N ALA A 635 -49.37 45.13 -63.45
CA ALA A 635 -49.98 43.89 -63.99
C ALA A 635 -49.51 42.59 -63.27
N GLY A 636 -50.35 41.54 -63.32
CA GLY A 636 -49.94 40.12 -63.29
C GLY A 636 -49.62 39.47 -61.92
N GLY A 637 -49.74 38.15 -61.72
CA GLY A 637 -50.35 37.14 -62.60
C GLY A 637 -49.80 35.71 -62.44
N ARG A 638 -50.62 34.78 -61.89
CA ARG A 638 -50.56 33.29 -62.00
C ARG A 638 -49.32 32.55 -61.45
N GLY A 639 -49.52 31.40 -60.77
CA GLY A 639 -48.40 30.45 -60.54
C GLY A 639 -48.55 29.28 -59.56
N ARG A 640 -49.47 28.34 -59.80
CA ARG A 640 -49.41 26.88 -59.52
C ARG A 640 -48.56 26.27 -58.34
N GLU A 641 -49.26 25.51 -57.49
CA GLU A 641 -49.15 24.02 -57.39
C GLU A 641 -47.80 23.36 -56.97
N ARG A 642 -47.67 22.84 -55.71
CA ARG A 642 -47.61 21.38 -55.37
C ARG A 642 -47.14 21.02 -53.93
N MET A 643 -47.68 19.87 -53.50
CA MET A 643 -47.54 18.99 -52.33
C MET A 643 -46.21 18.81 -51.54
N ILE A 644 -46.37 18.05 -50.43
CA ILE A 644 -45.37 17.33 -49.58
C ILE A 644 -44.74 18.21 -48.48
N GLY A 645 -44.76 17.87 -47.17
CA GLY A 645 -45.44 16.78 -46.45
C GLY A 645 -44.89 16.57 -45.02
N ARG A 646 -45.62 15.79 -44.19
CA ARG A 646 -45.24 15.19 -42.88
C ARG A 646 -45.21 16.06 -41.60
N THR A 647 -45.77 15.43 -40.56
CA THR A 647 -45.80 15.66 -39.11
C THR A 647 -44.62 14.93 -38.41
N PRO A 648 -44.50 14.85 -37.05
CA PRO A 648 -44.82 15.78 -35.94
C PRO A 648 -43.68 15.90 -34.87
N MET A 649 -44.02 16.54 -33.74
CA MET A 649 -43.63 16.22 -32.34
C MET A 649 -42.39 16.83 -31.65
N ASP A 650 -42.66 17.19 -30.39
CA ASP A 650 -41.87 17.22 -29.15
C ASP A 650 -40.47 17.86 -29.09
N CYS A 651 -40.31 18.74 -28.09
CA CYS A 651 -39.26 18.64 -27.07
C CYS A 651 -39.62 19.42 -25.81
N THR A 652 -39.68 18.72 -24.68
CA THR A 652 -39.77 19.29 -23.33
C THR A 652 -38.38 19.63 -22.77
N SER A 653 -38.35 20.42 -21.69
CA SER A 653 -37.32 20.44 -20.64
C SER A 653 -35.85 20.59 -21.07
N SER A 654 -35.32 21.81 -20.95
CA SER A 654 -33.89 22.03 -20.71
C SER A 654 -33.65 22.26 -19.22
N THR A 655 -32.91 21.36 -18.58
CA THR A 655 -32.41 21.48 -17.21
C THR A 655 -31.14 22.32 -17.15
N PHE A 656 -30.99 23.09 -16.07
CA PHE A 656 -29.77 23.83 -15.75
C PHE A 656 -28.53 22.91 -15.75
N GLY A 657 -27.50 23.27 -16.53
CA GLY A 657 -26.13 22.76 -16.40
C GLY A 657 -25.23 23.85 -15.85
N ALA A 658 -24.50 23.57 -14.78
CA ALA A 658 -23.59 24.54 -14.14
C ALA A 658 -22.32 24.76 -14.98
N VAL A 659 -21.88 26.01 -15.08
CA VAL A 659 -20.59 26.37 -15.68
C VAL A 659 -19.48 26.10 -14.66
N GLY A 660 -18.59 25.15 -14.97
CA GLY A 660 -17.36 24.90 -14.22
C GLY A 660 -16.16 25.31 -15.05
N THR A 661 -15.52 26.42 -14.70
CA THR A 661 -14.34 26.95 -15.39
C THR A 661 -13.11 26.09 -15.10
N VAL A 662 -12.42 25.64 -16.15
CA VAL A 662 -11.09 25.01 -16.03
C VAL A 662 -10.13 25.75 -16.94
N LEU A 663 -9.07 26.31 -16.35
CA LEU A 663 -7.94 26.90 -17.10
C LEU A 663 -7.15 25.79 -17.80
N LEU A 664 -6.69 26.08 -19.01
CA LEU A 664 -5.61 25.37 -19.69
C LEU A 664 -4.40 26.29 -19.82
N ASP A 665 -3.26 25.88 -19.27
CA ASP A 665 -1.96 26.47 -19.59
C ASP A 665 -1.44 25.94 -20.94
N PRO A 666 -0.81 26.78 -21.78
CA PRO A 666 -0.09 26.35 -22.96
C PRO A 666 1.43 26.29 -22.73
N GLY A 667 2.05 25.11 -22.88
CA GLY A 667 3.51 25.01 -22.94
C GLY A 667 4.07 23.60 -22.78
N GLY A 668 4.67 23.06 -23.85
CA GLY A 668 5.38 21.77 -23.79
C GLY A 668 5.41 21.02 -25.12
N PHE A 669 6.34 21.39 -26.01
CA PHE A 669 6.63 20.64 -27.24
C PHE A 669 7.05 19.19 -26.94
N GLY A 670 6.59 18.25 -27.76
CA GLY A 670 6.92 16.82 -27.64
C GLY A 670 6.30 16.00 -28.76
N GLU A 671 6.86 16.12 -29.97
CA GLU A 671 6.39 15.33 -31.12
C GLU A 671 6.63 13.83 -30.90
N GLY A 672 5.54 13.06 -30.88
CA GLY A 672 5.57 11.60 -30.72
C GLY A 672 4.38 10.97 -31.42
N SER A 673 4.56 10.54 -32.67
CA SER A 673 3.49 9.98 -33.49
C SER A 673 3.02 8.61 -32.94
N GLY A 674 1.84 8.58 -32.33
CA GLY A 674 1.18 7.37 -31.84
C GLY A 674 -0.30 7.32 -32.19
N ARG A 675 -0.64 6.86 -33.39
CA ARG A 675 -2.02 6.47 -33.78
C ARG A 675 -2.04 4.97 -34.13
N ASP A 676 -3.25 4.40 -34.10
CA ASP A 676 -3.61 3.07 -34.65
C ASP A 676 -3.33 1.80 -33.80
N TRP A 677 -3.74 1.78 -32.52
CA TRP A 677 -3.97 0.52 -31.77
C TRP A 677 -5.28 0.51 -30.96
N TRP A 678 -6.44 0.46 -31.64
CA TRP A 678 -7.72 0.03 -31.04
C TRP A 678 -8.52 -0.83 -32.03
N GLY A 679 -8.20 -2.14 -32.09
CA GLY A 679 -8.77 -2.99 -33.14
C GLY A 679 -8.53 -4.49 -33.05
N ARG A 680 -8.49 -5.09 -31.84
CA ARG A 680 -8.67 -6.54 -31.59
C ARG A 680 -8.69 -6.86 -30.09
N GLY A 681 -9.89 -7.02 -29.52
CA GLY A 681 -10.08 -7.21 -28.08
C GLY A 681 -11.39 -7.89 -27.67
N ARG A 682 -11.93 -8.78 -28.53
CA ARG A 682 -13.18 -9.53 -28.27
C ARG A 682 -13.15 -10.97 -28.82
N CYS A 683 -12.19 -11.78 -28.37
CA CYS A 683 -12.19 -13.24 -28.63
C CYS A 683 -11.89 -14.14 -27.41
N TRP A 684 -11.25 -13.65 -26.34
CA TRP A 684 -10.75 -14.54 -25.28
C TRP A 684 -11.79 -14.98 -24.23
N TRP A 685 -12.88 -14.24 -24.04
CA TRP A 685 -13.89 -14.55 -22.99
C TRP A 685 -14.85 -15.70 -23.33
N ARG A 686 -14.75 -16.32 -24.52
CA ARG A 686 -15.56 -17.50 -24.88
C ARG A 686 -14.88 -18.86 -24.70
N ALA A 687 -13.55 -18.90 -24.54
CA ALA A 687 -12.82 -20.16 -24.38
C ALA A 687 -12.90 -20.72 -22.95
N LEU A 688 -12.90 -19.85 -21.93
CA LEU A 688 -12.91 -20.28 -20.52
C LEU A 688 -14.28 -20.79 -20.04
N ALA A 689 -15.37 -20.33 -20.67
CA ALA A 689 -16.73 -20.69 -20.28
C ALA A 689 -17.20 -22.08 -20.78
N MET A 690 -16.42 -22.77 -21.63
CA MET A 690 -16.77 -24.12 -22.13
C MET A 690 -16.10 -25.25 -21.35
N VAL A 691 -15.12 -24.98 -20.49
CA VAL A 691 -14.41 -26.03 -19.73
C VAL A 691 -15.07 -26.32 -18.37
N GLN A 692 -15.91 -25.42 -17.85
CA GLN A 692 -16.66 -25.59 -16.60
C GLN A 692 -18.05 -26.26 -16.76
N ALA A 693 -18.38 -26.74 -17.96
CA ALA A 693 -19.63 -27.46 -18.23
C ALA A 693 -19.41 -28.97 -18.53
N ALA A 694 -18.21 -29.48 -18.28
CA ALA A 694 -17.81 -30.86 -18.55
C ALA A 694 -16.84 -31.39 -17.48
N SER A 695 -17.28 -31.33 -16.21
CA SER A 695 -16.68 -32.01 -15.05
C SER A 695 -17.74 -32.24 -13.98
#